data_AF-A0A2L0TX02-F1
#
_entry.id   AF-A0A2L0TX02-F1
#
_cell.length_a   1.000
_cell.length_b   1.000
_cell.length_c   1.000
_cell.angle_alpha   90.00
_cell.angle_beta   90.00
_cell.angle_gamma   90.00
#
_symmetry.space_group_name_H-M   'P 1'
#
loop_
_entity.id
_entity.type
_entity.pdbx_description
1 polymer ?
#
loop_
_entity_poly.entity_id
_entity_poly.type
_entity_poly.pdbx_seq_one_letter_code
_entity_poly.pdbx_strand_id
1 'polypeptide(L)'
;MKLGSFSVGMPLYEVESEVTYQTVRTPTVFERTVMKLCGSYRATHGIADMTLSQIFEHQLGVASATELVGPSVENLIYMGVLSGPTSQDYMDLRLAELALTADGVTFLERDRLPSRSQQTSVSHLYYPLSNSIKPHRSETRLSRSPSRPFIAGAVLEPSDCSALVRESVEKERHAWKTPNTEIHSVQPQVVGIVWEQHQVTLECDESGVLTVSAKGSPDFQRWLAAANPDVIWEHVLEPILASEAAFDWPALSEASVRSAVAIALLDADSPVDRNKATLSRAVLRVLVDEEQLENHIGEDIVLLKKDGHVFQRLTALFRGADHGLRRLPSQQGTIWLEMAPPPDLPPGFDGLVLRKDDHSPEVRMTGSSRVFWAGQERRAVLTLTAEKGSSARVWQTVQTELSTALSSAQPADAYAIASLWEAPQETILRWRSRVEALPIGELLTDASDFITALERFSPDAGDGWRAGWYSALADRLMSAIDRLADDVDLAEMLAYFAGAERLMPNQSDEIKSALLKHCHPISDTESLESLRRAVGPSLSLPDAVIGDALLQTWVAQVLTDSSLALHGPHSYSQPLTAIRSAHQAVLRDVGLKSLQDASDGSLSLQGVKTSALASVKKWQEACSSVLNMRRSLTGDTLLPIHQFDALVGSWRDLAVRKLAHPTTTGQRLIVLDTNALMLAPDLLTTMRRNDIPVVARRVLEELDGIKDSPEEERAQKARAAIRSLERARQAIRYESEVLDLLPPDWEPTSDNRILSVALYLRLSDVIVVTGDRNFRNKARAENITAMLPEEYRGGSPNQTGRRDAGGKRK
;
A
#
# COMPACT_ATOMS: atom_id res chain seq x y z
N MET A 1 27.21 -34.01 -2.73
CA MET A 1 26.17 -33.01 -2.37
C MET A 1 26.18 -32.79 -0.87
N LYS A 2 26.07 -31.55 -0.39
CA LYS A 2 26.06 -31.25 1.05
C LYS A 2 24.63 -31.46 1.60
N LEU A 3 24.47 -32.37 2.56
CA LEU A 3 23.17 -32.65 3.20
C LEU A 3 22.82 -31.62 4.29
N GLY A 4 23.83 -31.06 4.96
CA GLY A 4 23.62 -30.07 6.01
C GLY A 4 24.82 -29.88 6.92
N SER A 5 24.70 -28.94 7.86
CA SER A 5 25.63 -28.76 8.97
C SER A 5 24.87 -28.93 10.29
N PHE A 6 25.39 -29.77 11.19
CA PHE A 6 24.70 -30.20 12.40
C PHE A 6 25.58 -29.96 13.63
N SER A 7 24.94 -29.66 14.77
CA SER A 7 25.64 -29.54 16.05
C SER A 7 25.62 -30.88 16.77
N VAL A 8 26.79 -31.43 17.06
CA VAL A 8 26.95 -32.68 17.80
C VAL A 8 27.42 -32.36 19.22
N GLY A 9 26.68 -32.86 20.21
CA GLY A 9 27.06 -32.78 21.61
C GLY A 9 28.16 -33.78 21.96
N MET A 10 29.26 -33.28 22.51
CA MET A 10 30.40 -34.07 22.99
C MET A 10 30.44 -34.04 24.53
N PRO A 11 30.51 -35.20 25.21
CA PRO A 11 30.60 -35.24 26.66
C PRO A 11 32.00 -34.86 27.13
N LEU A 12 32.06 -33.97 28.11
CA LEU A 12 33.21 -33.66 28.93
C LEU A 12 32.92 -34.13 30.35
N TYR A 13 33.93 -34.68 31.02
CA TYR A 13 33.74 -35.34 32.32
C TYR A 13 34.27 -34.45 33.43
N GLU A 14 33.42 -34.12 34.39
CA GLU A 14 33.82 -33.47 35.64
C GLU A 14 34.44 -34.54 36.54
N VAL A 15 35.73 -34.36 36.84
CA VAL A 15 36.52 -35.28 37.65
C VAL A 15 36.84 -34.61 38.96
N GLU A 16 36.33 -35.16 40.06
CA GLU A 16 36.71 -34.77 41.41
C GLU A 16 37.78 -35.75 41.90
N SER A 17 38.91 -35.24 42.36
CA SER A 17 40.04 -36.07 42.77
C SER A 17 40.42 -35.83 44.21
N GLU A 18 40.47 -36.89 45.00
CA GLU A 18 40.99 -36.85 46.35
C GLU A 18 42.52 -36.96 46.31
N VAL A 19 43.19 -35.89 46.76
CA VAL A 19 44.64 -35.76 46.77
C VAL A 19 45.13 -35.89 48.21
N THR A 20 45.95 -36.92 48.45
CA THR A 20 46.62 -37.10 49.75
C THR A 20 48.04 -36.53 49.67
N TYR A 21 48.34 -35.55 50.51
CA TYR A 21 49.62 -34.85 50.52
C TYR A 21 50.20 -34.73 51.93
N GLN A 22 51.50 -34.43 52.00
CA GLN A 22 52.21 -34.19 53.24
C GLN A 22 53.20 -33.05 53.03
N THR A 23 53.26 -32.10 53.97
CA THR A 23 54.26 -31.03 53.90
C THR A 23 55.47 -31.42 54.74
N VAL A 24 56.65 -31.38 54.14
CA VAL A 24 57.91 -31.59 54.85
C VAL A 24 58.34 -30.27 55.49
N ARG A 25 58.48 -30.25 56.82
CA ARG A 25 58.83 -29.06 57.60
C ARG A 25 60.10 -29.25 58.42
N THR A 26 60.61 -28.17 58.98
CA THR A 26 61.66 -28.26 59.99
C THR A 26 61.08 -28.69 61.36
N PRO A 27 61.82 -29.48 62.16
CA PRO A 27 61.41 -29.81 63.52
C PRO A 27 61.31 -28.57 64.40
N THR A 28 60.34 -28.55 65.31
CA THR A 28 60.32 -27.59 66.40
C THR A 28 61.50 -27.82 67.36
N VAL A 29 61.81 -26.83 68.19
CA VAL A 29 62.92 -26.93 69.15
C VAL A 29 62.72 -28.11 70.11
N PHE A 30 61.49 -28.36 70.57
CA PHE A 30 61.17 -29.48 71.44
C PHE A 30 61.28 -30.83 70.73
N GLU A 31 60.67 -30.98 69.55
CA GLU A 31 60.78 -32.21 68.75
C GLU A 31 62.26 -32.56 68.47
N ARG A 32 63.05 -31.57 68.05
CA ARG A 32 64.49 -31.73 67.82
C ARG A 32 65.23 -32.16 69.08
N THR A 33 64.92 -31.55 70.21
CA THR A 33 65.55 -31.86 71.50
C THR A 33 65.22 -33.28 71.95
N VAL A 34 63.95 -33.69 71.87
CA VAL A 34 63.51 -35.05 72.20
C VAL A 34 64.22 -36.07 71.32
N MET A 35 64.26 -35.85 70.00
CA MET A 35 64.99 -36.72 69.07
C MET A 35 66.48 -36.81 69.43
N LYS A 36 67.14 -35.68 69.70
CA LYS A 36 68.56 -35.69 70.11
C LYS A 36 68.80 -36.40 71.44
N LEU A 37 67.92 -36.24 72.42
CA LEU A 37 67.99 -36.96 73.69
C LEU A 37 67.94 -38.48 73.44
N CYS A 38 66.98 -38.94 72.64
CA CYS A 38 66.82 -40.35 72.31
C CYS A 38 67.99 -40.90 71.47
N GLY A 39 68.58 -40.08 70.60
CA GLY A 39 69.68 -40.49 69.71
C GLY A 39 71.05 -40.48 70.35
N SER A 40 71.36 -39.50 71.20
CA SER A 40 72.72 -39.27 71.69
C SER A 40 72.89 -39.56 73.19
N TYR A 41 71.82 -39.54 73.99
CA TYR A 41 71.91 -39.61 75.46
C TYR A 41 71.26 -40.84 76.07
N ARG A 42 70.66 -41.72 75.25
CA ARG A 42 69.98 -42.95 75.70
C ARG A 42 70.91 -43.95 76.41
N ALA A 43 72.20 -43.99 76.07
CA ALA A 43 73.17 -44.91 76.69
C ALA A 43 73.95 -44.28 77.87
N THR A 44 73.71 -42.99 78.14
CA THR A 44 74.45 -42.24 79.16
C THR A 44 73.90 -42.54 80.55
N HIS A 45 74.73 -43.18 81.38
CA HIS A 45 74.36 -43.54 82.75
C HIS A 45 73.95 -42.32 83.56
N GLY A 46 72.81 -42.41 84.25
CA GLY A 46 72.19 -41.33 85.01
C GLY A 46 71.06 -40.61 84.29
N ILE A 47 71.18 -40.32 82.99
CA ILE A 47 70.12 -39.66 82.19
C ILE A 47 69.15 -40.68 81.60
N ALA A 48 69.67 -41.85 81.18
CA ALA A 48 68.87 -42.92 80.57
C ALA A 48 67.71 -43.42 81.45
N ASP A 49 67.90 -43.43 82.77
CA ASP A 49 66.93 -43.94 83.75
C ASP A 49 65.92 -42.89 84.22
N MET A 50 66.12 -41.61 83.88
CA MET A 50 65.19 -40.53 84.20
C MET A 50 63.99 -40.54 83.24
N THR A 51 62.82 -40.15 83.75
CA THR A 51 61.65 -39.94 82.88
C THR A 51 61.82 -38.69 82.03
N LEU A 52 61.14 -38.60 80.89
CA LEU A 52 61.21 -37.40 80.04
C LEU A 52 60.79 -36.15 80.80
N SER A 53 59.76 -36.23 81.64
CA SER A 53 59.35 -35.12 82.52
C SER A 53 60.50 -34.68 83.43
N GLN A 54 61.16 -35.62 84.10
CA GLN A 54 62.29 -35.31 84.97
C GLN A 54 63.48 -34.69 84.21
N ILE A 55 63.77 -35.15 83.00
CA ILE A 55 64.84 -34.58 82.17
C ILE A 55 64.50 -33.15 81.78
N PHE A 56 63.29 -32.90 81.27
CA PHE A 56 62.90 -31.57 80.82
C PHE A 56 62.74 -30.58 81.97
N GLU A 57 62.16 -30.98 83.11
CA GLU A 57 61.91 -30.08 84.24
C GLU A 57 63.16 -29.86 85.11
N HIS A 58 63.90 -30.92 85.45
CA HIS A 58 65.02 -30.83 86.39
C HIS A 58 66.37 -30.59 85.73
N GLN A 59 66.61 -31.10 84.51
CA GLN A 59 67.91 -30.93 83.83
C GLN A 59 67.88 -29.79 82.82
N LEU A 60 66.79 -29.65 82.06
CA LEU A 60 66.67 -28.62 81.02
C LEU A 60 65.90 -27.38 81.48
N GLY A 61 65.28 -27.40 82.67
CA GLY A 61 64.62 -26.24 83.29
C GLY A 61 63.31 -25.80 82.62
N VAL A 62 62.64 -26.68 81.88
CA VAL A 62 61.35 -26.41 81.23
C VAL A 62 60.23 -26.60 82.25
N ALA A 63 59.54 -25.53 82.63
CA ALA A 63 58.40 -25.63 83.54
C ALA A 63 57.17 -26.25 82.85
N SER A 64 56.47 -27.15 83.54
CA SER A 64 55.26 -27.85 83.02
C SER A 64 55.56 -28.61 81.72
N ALA A 65 56.59 -29.47 81.77
CA ALA A 65 57.09 -30.16 80.58
C ALA A 65 56.01 -31.03 79.92
N THR A 66 55.06 -31.56 80.69
CA THR A 66 53.97 -32.39 80.16
C THR A 66 53.09 -31.67 79.16
N GLU A 67 52.73 -30.41 79.39
CA GLU A 67 51.85 -29.64 78.49
C GLU A 67 52.59 -29.11 77.26
N LEU A 68 53.87 -28.72 77.40
CA LEU A 68 54.64 -28.09 76.34
C LEU A 68 55.37 -29.09 75.43
N VAL A 69 55.91 -30.17 76.01
CA VAL A 69 56.72 -31.16 75.31
C VAL A 69 55.91 -32.42 74.99
N GLY A 70 54.95 -32.79 75.83
CA GLY A 70 54.09 -33.96 75.65
C GLY A 70 53.49 -34.07 74.24
N PRO A 71 52.83 -33.02 73.70
CA PRO A 71 52.27 -33.06 72.34
C PRO A 71 53.33 -33.28 71.24
N SER A 72 54.56 -32.82 71.45
CA SER A 72 55.68 -33.02 70.52
C SER A 72 56.15 -34.48 70.53
N VAL A 73 56.25 -35.10 71.70
CA VAL A 73 56.62 -36.52 71.85
C VAL A 73 55.55 -37.40 71.24
N GLU A 74 54.28 -37.14 71.56
CA GLU A 74 53.13 -37.85 70.98
C GLU A 74 53.11 -37.73 69.45
N ASN A 75 53.33 -36.53 68.91
CA ASN A 75 53.38 -36.33 67.47
C ASN A 75 54.55 -37.08 66.82
N LEU A 76 55.73 -37.11 67.44
CA LEU A 76 56.89 -37.88 66.94
C LEU A 76 56.66 -39.39 66.95
N ILE A 77 55.97 -39.92 67.97
CA ILE A 77 55.57 -41.33 68.02
C ILE A 77 54.51 -41.61 66.95
N TYR A 78 53.50 -40.74 66.81
CA TYR A 78 52.47 -40.86 65.77
C TYR A 78 53.05 -40.89 64.35
N MET A 79 54.06 -40.06 64.09
CA MET A 79 54.76 -40.01 62.80
C MET A 79 55.76 -41.16 62.61
N GLY A 80 55.89 -42.08 63.57
CA GLY A 80 56.80 -43.23 63.51
C GLY A 80 58.28 -42.86 63.63
N VAL A 81 58.59 -41.64 64.09
CA VAL A 81 59.95 -41.12 64.28
C VAL A 81 60.58 -41.69 65.55
N LEU A 82 59.77 -41.86 66.59
CA LEU A 82 60.13 -42.52 67.84
C LEU A 82 59.34 -43.81 67.98
N SER A 83 59.98 -44.81 68.57
CA SER A 83 59.40 -46.08 68.98
C SER A 83 59.52 -46.23 70.49
N GLY A 84 58.47 -46.73 71.12
CA GLY A 84 58.40 -46.92 72.57
C GLY A 84 57.14 -47.68 72.96
N PRO A 85 57.02 -48.09 74.23
CA PRO A 85 55.82 -48.75 74.74
C PRO A 85 54.61 -47.81 74.66
N THR A 86 53.43 -48.37 74.38
CA THR A 86 52.18 -47.59 74.40
C THR A 86 51.90 -47.13 75.83
N SER A 87 51.84 -45.82 76.04
CA SER A 87 51.58 -45.20 77.35
C SER A 87 50.40 -44.23 77.26
N GLN A 88 49.71 -44.03 78.38
CA GLN A 88 48.64 -43.05 78.50
C GLN A 88 49.19 -41.63 78.71
N ASP A 89 50.39 -41.52 79.28
CA ASP A 89 51.21 -40.30 79.32
C ASP A 89 52.64 -40.65 78.88
N TYR A 90 53.09 -40.07 77.77
CA TYR A 90 54.42 -40.34 77.21
C TYR A 90 55.54 -39.66 78.00
N MET A 91 55.23 -38.71 78.89
CA MET A 91 56.24 -37.95 79.63
C MET A 91 56.78 -38.68 80.86
N ASP A 92 56.07 -39.70 81.33
CA ASP A 92 56.49 -40.61 82.41
C ASP A 92 57.39 -41.75 81.91
N LEU A 93 57.56 -41.89 80.60
CA LEU A 93 58.47 -42.87 80.02
C LEU A 93 59.93 -42.52 80.32
N ARG A 94 60.73 -43.55 80.59
CA ARG A 94 62.18 -43.38 80.76
C ARG A 94 62.84 -43.16 79.40
N LEU A 95 63.90 -42.36 79.35
CA LEU A 95 64.61 -42.13 78.09
C LEU A 95 65.14 -43.43 77.46
N ALA A 96 65.53 -44.42 78.28
CA ALA A 96 65.94 -45.74 77.83
C ALA A 96 64.83 -46.53 77.10
N GLU A 97 63.56 -46.27 77.40
CA GLU A 97 62.39 -46.95 76.84
C GLU A 97 62.00 -46.42 75.46
N LEU A 98 62.50 -45.23 75.09
CA LEU A 98 62.27 -44.61 73.80
C LEU A 98 63.48 -44.81 72.88
N ALA A 99 63.23 -45.08 71.61
CA ALA A 99 64.25 -45.23 70.58
C ALA A 99 63.86 -44.49 69.32
N LEU A 100 64.81 -43.80 68.70
CA LEU A 100 64.63 -43.33 67.32
C LEU A 100 64.51 -44.54 66.39
N THR A 101 63.51 -44.50 65.51
CA THR A 101 63.39 -45.47 64.41
C THR A 101 64.44 -45.17 63.33
N ALA A 102 64.64 -46.08 62.38
CA ALA A 102 65.55 -45.86 61.26
C ALA A 102 65.19 -44.58 60.46
N ASP A 103 63.89 -44.34 60.26
CA ASP A 103 63.38 -43.13 59.64
C ASP A 103 63.63 -41.90 60.53
N GLY A 104 63.44 -42.05 61.85
CA GLY A 104 63.69 -40.97 62.79
C GLY A 104 65.14 -40.51 62.86
N VAL A 105 66.11 -41.43 62.73
CA VAL A 105 67.53 -41.08 62.58
C VAL A 105 67.75 -40.26 61.31
N THR A 106 67.18 -40.70 60.19
CA THR A 106 67.28 -40.00 58.90
C THR A 106 66.67 -38.60 58.95
N PHE A 107 65.53 -38.44 59.62
CA PHE A 107 64.88 -37.14 59.82
C PHE A 107 65.69 -36.20 60.72
N LEU A 108 66.34 -36.75 61.76
CA LEU A 108 67.23 -35.99 62.63
C LEU A 108 68.46 -35.47 61.87
N GLU A 109 69.08 -36.30 61.03
CA GLU A 109 70.24 -35.92 60.22
C GLU A 109 69.90 -34.84 59.18
N ARG A 110 68.72 -34.96 58.55
CA ARG A 110 68.29 -34.04 57.48
C ARG A 110 67.58 -32.78 57.99
N ASP A 111 67.32 -32.68 59.29
CA ASP A 111 66.52 -31.62 59.94
C ASP A 111 65.18 -31.35 59.19
N ARG A 112 64.50 -32.44 58.84
CA ARG A 112 63.22 -32.44 58.11
C ARG A 112 62.29 -33.45 58.76
N LEU A 113 61.12 -33.01 59.18
CA LEU A 113 60.04 -33.85 59.70
C LEU A 113 58.82 -33.73 58.79
N PRO A 114 58.20 -34.86 58.42
CA PRO A 114 56.98 -34.82 57.65
C PRO A 114 55.83 -34.43 58.57
N SER A 115 54.91 -33.57 58.12
CA SER A 115 53.70 -33.23 58.88
C SER A 115 52.68 -34.36 58.84
N ARG A 116 51.51 -34.28 59.48
CA ARG A 116 50.48 -35.33 59.31
C ARG A 116 50.00 -35.35 57.86
N SER A 117 49.73 -36.54 57.32
CA SER A 117 49.12 -36.66 56.00
C SER A 117 47.75 -35.98 56.00
N GLN A 118 47.49 -35.18 54.97
CA GLN A 118 46.27 -34.41 54.78
C GLN A 118 45.61 -34.82 53.46
N GLN A 119 44.27 -34.81 53.44
CA GLN A 119 43.47 -35.07 52.26
C GLN A 119 42.76 -33.77 51.84
N THR A 120 42.70 -33.54 50.53
CA THR A 120 41.98 -32.42 49.94
C THR A 120 41.34 -32.85 48.62
N SER A 121 40.26 -32.19 48.24
CA SER A 121 39.59 -32.42 46.97
C SER A 121 39.97 -31.35 45.95
N VAL A 122 40.24 -31.76 44.72
CA VAL A 122 40.46 -30.87 43.57
C VAL A 122 39.52 -31.27 42.44
N SER A 123 38.97 -30.28 41.74
CA SER A 123 38.03 -30.50 40.64
C SER A 123 38.65 -30.13 39.30
N HIS A 124 38.54 -31.03 38.34
CA HIS A 124 39.08 -30.90 36.99
C HIS A 124 38.02 -31.25 35.94
N LEU A 125 38.22 -30.80 34.71
CA LEU A 125 37.42 -31.15 33.55
C LEU A 125 38.28 -31.94 32.55
N TYR A 126 37.86 -33.16 32.22
CA TYR A 126 38.53 -34.04 31.27
C TYR A 126 37.95 -33.86 29.87
N TYR A 127 38.85 -33.68 28.89
CA TYR A 127 38.55 -33.52 27.47
C TYR A 127 38.94 -34.81 26.71
N PRO A 128 37.97 -35.66 26.35
CA PRO A 128 38.26 -36.98 25.76
C PRO A 128 38.96 -36.90 24.40
N LEU A 129 38.60 -35.91 23.57
CA LEU A 129 39.15 -35.77 22.21
C LEU A 129 40.65 -35.43 22.20
N SER A 130 41.13 -34.71 23.21
CA SER A 130 42.54 -34.29 23.34
C SER A 130 43.30 -35.09 24.39
N ASN A 131 42.62 -36.02 25.08
CA ASN A 131 43.10 -36.74 26.26
C ASN A 131 43.83 -35.82 27.25
N SER A 132 43.20 -34.69 27.59
CA SER A 132 43.79 -33.67 28.46
C SER A 132 42.85 -33.29 29.58
N ILE A 133 43.42 -32.78 30.68
CA ILE A 133 42.65 -32.34 31.85
C ILE A 133 42.96 -30.86 32.13
N LYS A 134 41.95 -30.10 32.55
CA LYS A 134 42.11 -28.69 32.94
C LYS A 134 41.42 -28.43 34.27
N PRO A 135 41.91 -27.48 35.09
CA PRO A 135 41.25 -27.12 36.34
C PRO A 135 39.84 -26.60 36.08
N HIS A 136 38.87 -27.11 36.83
CA HIS A 136 37.47 -26.70 36.70
C HIS A 136 37.30 -25.28 37.26
N ARG A 137 37.06 -24.30 36.39
CA ARG A 137 36.75 -22.91 36.78
C ARG A 137 35.26 -22.65 36.54
N SER A 138 34.58 -22.10 37.55
CA SER A 138 33.14 -21.82 37.56
C SER A 138 32.63 -20.89 36.44
N GLU A 139 33.52 -20.32 35.63
CA GLU A 139 33.21 -19.40 34.53
C GLU A 139 32.93 -20.10 33.17
N THR A 140 33.06 -21.42 33.09
CA THR A 140 32.85 -22.15 31.84
C THR A 140 31.35 -22.37 31.59
N ARG A 141 30.75 -21.56 30.71
CA ARG A 141 29.33 -21.70 30.29
C ARG A 141 29.13 -22.96 29.43
N LEU A 142 29.22 -24.14 30.04
CA LEU A 142 28.94 -25.43 29.39
C LEU A 142 27.53 -25.91 29.76
N SER A 143 26.88 -26.58 28.81
CA SER A 143 25.50 -27.04 29.00
C SER A 143 25.48 -28.34 29.80
N ARG A 144 24.56 -28.46 30.77
CA ARG A 144 24.36 -29.71 31.54
C ARG A 144 23.46 -30.72 30.83
N SER A 145 22.79 -30.31 29.76
CA SER A 145 21.95 -31.16 28.92
C SER A 145 22.54 -31.27 27.51
N PRO A 146 22.57 -32.47 26.90
CA PRO A 146 23.00 -32.61 25.52
C PRO A 146 21.95 -32.05 24.56
N SER A 147 22.39 -31.44 23.46
CA SER A 147 21.56 -31.32 22.26
C SER A 147 21.72 -32.59 21.43
N ARG A 148 20.62 -33.10 20.86
CA ARG A 148 20.69 -34.22 19.92
C ARG A 148 21.20 -33.70 18.55
N PRO A 149 22.03 -34.47 17.83
CA PRO A 149 22.69 -35.72 18.20
C PRO A 149 23.83 -35.52 19.23
N PHE A 150 24.09 -36.51 20.08
CA PHE A 150 25.20 -36.48 21.04
C PHE A 150 25.84 -37.85 21.22
N ILE A 151 27.13 -37.87 21.57
CA ILE A 151 27.84 -39.11 21.90
C ILE A 151 27.55 -39.48 23.35
N ALA A 152 27.04 -40.69 23.58
CA ALA A 152 26.68 -41.12 24.93
C ALA A 152 27.88 -41.08 25.89
N GLY A 153 27.64 -40.60 27.11
CA GLY A 153 28.68 -40.42 28.12
C GLY A 153 29.39 -41.71 28.55
N ALA A 154 28.81 -42.88 28.35
CA ALA A 154 29.48 -44.14 28.67
C ALA A 154 30.57 -44.53 27.65
N VAL A 155 30.54 -43.97 26.44
CA VAL A 155 31.41 -44.39 25.32
C VAL A 155 32.83 -43.84 25.46
N LEU A 156 32.96 -42.64 26.04
CA LEU A 156 34.22 -41.89 26.09
C LEU A 156 34.66 -41.56 27.52
N GLU A 157 34.08 -42.26 28.51
CA GLU A 157 34.44 -42.10 29.91
C GLU A 157 35.88 -42.59 30.13
N PRO A 158 36.74 -41.80 30.78
CA PRO A 158 38.12 -42.21 31.01
C PRO A 158 38.20 -43.34 32.05
N SER A 159 39.04 -44.33 31.78
CA SER A 159 39.27 -45.47 32.68
C SER A 159 40.22 -45.16 33.85
N ASP A 160 41.26 -44.34 33.65
CA ASP A 160 42.13 -43.80 34.69
C ASP A 160 42.71 -42.43 34.29
N CYS A 161 42.42 -41.40 35.09
CA CYS A 161 42.93 -40.03 34.92
C CYS A 161 44.00 -39.63 35.94
N SER A 162 44.44 -40.55 36.81
CA SER A 162 45.26 -40.23 37.98
C SER A 162 46.60 -39.57 37.62
N ALA A 163 47.22 -40.01 36.53
CA ALA A 163 48.47 -39.43 36.02
C ALA A 163 48.28 -38.00 35.49
N LEU A 164 47.20 -37.76 34.73
CA LEU A 164 46.87 -36.46 34.16
C LEU A 164 46.49 -35.45 35.26
N VAL A 165 45.70 -35.89 36.23
CA VAL A 165 45.35 -35.08 37.41
C VAL A 165 46.60 -34.74 38.20
N ARG A 166 47.48 -35.71 38.49
CA ARG A 166 48.74 -35.47 39.21
C ARG A 166 49.59 -34.42 38.51
N GLU A 167 49.78 -34.54 37.19
CA GLU A 167 50.54 -33.57 36.40
C GLU A 167 49.90 -32.17 36.42
N SER A 168 48.57 -32.08 36.36
CA SER A 168 47.84 -30.80 36.45
C SER A 168 48.00 -30.17 37.84
N VAL A 169 47.79 -30.94 38.91
CA VAL A 169 47.93 -30.49 40.30
C VAL A 169 49.37 -30.04 40.59
N GLU A 170 50.39 -30.67 40.00
CA GLU A 170 51.80 -30.26 40.11
C GLU A 170 52.09 -28.89 39.48
N LYS A 171 51.38 -28.52 38.42
CA LYS A 171 51.52 -27.22 37.76
C LYS A 171 50.64 -26.14 38.39
N GLU A 172 49.58 -26.53 39.10
CA GLU A 172 48.62 -25.62 39.74
C GLU A 172 49.12 -25.03 41.06
N ARG A 173 48.57 -23.85 41.40
CA ARG A 173 48.79 -23.17 42.68
C ARG A 173 47.55 -23.37 43.56
N HIS A 174 47.72 -24.04 44.69
CA HIS A 174 46.67 -24.21 45.68
C HIS A 174 47.11 -23.63 47.02
N ALA A 175 46.16 -23.17 47.85
CA ALA A 175 46.45 -22.60 49.16
C ALA A 175 47.14 -23.61 50.10
N TRP A 176 46.88 -24.91 49.93
CA TRP A 176 47.49 -26.00 50.69
C TRP A 176 48.87 -26.43 50.17
N LYS A 177 49.26 -26.00 48.97
CA LYS A 177 50.47 -26.47 48.30
C LYS A 177 51.61 -25.46 48.44
N THR A 178 52.65 -25.88 49.15
CA THR A 178 53.93 -25.15 49.29
C THR A 178 55.05 -25.87 48.54
N PRO A 179 56.23 -25.26 48.31
CA PRO A 179 57.35 -25.91 47.63
C PRO A 179 57.83 -27.23 48.26
N ASN A 180 57.51 -27.46 49.54
CA ASN A 180 57.90 -28.67 50.29
C ASN A 180 56.73 -29.65 50.47
N THR A 181 55.68 -29.55 49.64
CA THR A 181 54.52 -30.45 49.69
C THR A 181 54.72 -31.60 48.73
N GLU A 182 54.66 -32.83 49.24
CA GLU A 182 54.76 -34.06 48.46
C GLU A 182 53.36 -34.69 48.31
N ILE A 183 53.01 -35.10 47.10
CA ILE A 183 51.72 -35.75 46.78
C ILE A 183 51.93 -37.26 46.74
N HIS A 184 51.25 -38.00 47.60
CA HIS A 184 51.39 -39.45 47.69
C HIS A 184 50.41 -40.19 46.80
N SER A 185 49.13 -39.81 46.83
CA SER A 185 48.08 -40.46 46.06
C SER A 185 47.10 -39.44 45.48
N VAL A 186 46.56 -39.79 44.32
CA VAL A 186 45.50 -39.06 43.62
C VAL A 186 44.47 -40.09 43.22
N GLN A 187 43.27 -40.00 43.78
CA GLN A 187 42.15 -40.89 43.47
C GLN A 187 41.08 -40.10 42.70
N PRO A 188 41.08 -40.15 41.36
CA PRO A 188 40.08 -39.45 40.56
C PRO A 188 38.75 -40.20 40.52
N GLN A 189 37.65 -39.46 40.58
CA GLN A 189 36.29 -39.95 40.42
C GLN A 189 35.53 -39.04 39.46
N VAL A 190 34.85 -39.62 38.46
CA VAL A 190 33.94 -38.88 37.60
C VAL A 190 32.65 -38.59 38.38
N VAL A 191 32.33 -37.31 38.56
CA VAL A 191 31.18 -36.83 39.37
C VAL A 191 30.06 -36.25 38.51
N GLY A 192 30.33 -35.92 37.25
CA GLY A 192 29.35 -35.29 36.36
C GLY A 192 29.78 -35.27 34.91
N ILE A 193 28.81 -34.98 34.02
CA ILE A 193 29.02 -34.82 32.58
C ILE A 193 28.47 -33.46 32.16
N VAL A 194 29.28 -32.70 31.42
CA VAL A 194 28.88 -31.45 30.76
C VAL A 194 29.11 -31.57 29.26
N TRP A 195 28.40 -30.77 28.47
CA TRP A 195 28.35 -30.93 27.02
C TRP A 195 28.96 -29.74 26.29
N GLU A 196 29.86 -30.06 25.37
CA GLU A 196 30.45 -29.13 24.39
C GLU A 196 29.85 -29.38 23.00
N GLN A 197 29.70 -28.34 22.20
CA GLN A 197 29.05 -28.41 20.89
C GLN A 197 30.06 -28.31 19.76
N HIS A 198 30.06 -29.28 18.85
CA HIS A 198 30.90 -29.28 17.65
C HIS A 198 30.05 -29.29 16.38
N GLN A 199 30.41 -28.45 15.42
CA GLN A 199 29.73 -28.40 14.13
C GLN A 199 30.32 -29.43 13.16
N VAL A 200 29.47 -30.32 12.65
CA VAL A 200 29.80 -31.29 11.60
C VAL A 200 29.08 -30.93 10.31
N THR A 201 29.69 -31.27 9.18
CA THR A 201 29.10 -31.20 7.86
C THR A 201 28.98 -32.61 7.31
N LEU A 202 27.77 -32.97 6.88
CA LEU A 202 27.46 -34.25 6.27
C LEU A 202 27.31 -34.05 4.76
N GLU A 203 28.03 -34.84 3.99
CA GLU A 203 27.97 -34.82 2.53
C GLU A 203 27.67 -36.23 2.01
N CYS A 204 26.82 -36.34 1.00
CA CYS A 204 26.48 -37.58 0.32
C CYS A 204 26.93 -37.49 -1.14
N ASP A 205 27.63 -38.50 -1.64
CA ASP A 205 27.97 -38.58 -3.06
C ASP A 205 26.80 -39.12 -3.91
N GLU A 206 26.98 -39.14 -5.24
CA GLU A 206 25.98 -39.63 -6.21
C GLU A 206 25.67 -41.13 -6.08
N SER A 207 26.54 -41.88 -5.39
CA SER A 207 26.36 -43.30 -5.13
C SER A 207 25.71 -43.60 -3.78
N GLY A 208 25.40 -42.57 -2.99
CA GLY A 208 24.81 -42.69 -1.66
C GLY A 208 25.83 -42.83 -0.53
N VAL A 209 27.13 -42.69 -0.80
CA VAL A 209 28.17 -42.80 0.24
C VAL A 209 28.21 -41.51 1.06
N LEU A 210 28.11 -41.69 2.38
CA LEU A 210 28.13 -40.60 3.35
C LEU A 210 29.55 -40.28 3.80
N THR A 211 29.83 -38.99 3.95
CA THR A 211 31.09 -38.47 4.49
C THR A 211 30.81 -37.38 5.52
N VAL A 212 31.52 -37.45 6.65
CA VAL A 212 31.38 -36.49 7.76
C VAL A 212 32.67 -35.72 7.94
N SER A 213 32.58 -34.41 8.07
CA SER A 213 33.74 -33.56 8.39
C SER A 213 33.42 -32.47 9.40
N ALA A 214 34.35 -32.20 10.32
CA ALA A 214 34.30 -31.17 11.34
C ALA A 214 35.34 -30.07 11.05
N LYS A 215 35.04 -29.19 10.07
CA LYS A 215 35.98 -28.15 9.60
C LYS A 215 36.35 -27.09 10.66
N GLY A 216 35.62 -27.00 11.77
CA GLY A 216 35.86 -26.05 12.87
C GLY A 216 36.47 -26.64 14.15
N SER A 217 36.77 -27.95 14.19
CA SER A 217 37.28 -28.61 15.40
C SER A 217 38.29 -29.70 15.03
N PRO A 218 39.60 -29.40 15.02
CA PRO A 218 40.62 -30.32 14.52
C PRO A 218 40.72 -31.61 15.34
N ASP A 219 40.52 -31.53 16.66
CA ASP A 219 40.55 -32.72 17.52
C ASP A 219 39.34 -33.62 17.27
N PHE A 220 38.16 -33.04 16.98
CA PHE A 220 36.98 -33.81 16.61
C PHE A 220 37.11 -34.44 15.22
N GLN A 221 37.72 -33.73 14.25
CA GLN A 221 38.04 -34.30 12.94
C GLN A 221 38.99 -35.50 13.05
N ARG A 222 40.02 -35.43 13.92
CA ARG A 222 40.92 -36.56 14.16
C ARG A 222 40.19 -37.74 14.79
N TRP A 223 39.29 -37.47 15.74
CA TRP A 223 38.47 -38.51 16.35
C TRP A 223 37.54 -39.19 15.33
N LEU A 224 36.85 -38.41 14.49
CA LEU A 224 35.99 -38.95 13.42
C LEU A 224 36.77 -39.85 12.44
N ALA A 225 38.06 -39.59 12.21
CA ALA A 225 38.91 -40.41 11.35
C ALA A 225 39.43 -41.69 12.02
N ALA A 226 39.52 -41.73 13.36
CA ALA A 226 40.11 -42.83 14.13
C ALA A 226 39.08 -43.72 14.85
N ALA A 227 37.87 -43.19 15.12
CA ALA A 227 36.82 -43.89 15.85
C ALA A 227 36.20 -45.03 15.04
N ASN A 228 35.61 -46.01 15.74
CA ASN A 228 34.90 -47.11 15.12
C ASN A 228 33.72 -46.57 14.29
N PRO A 229 33.61 -46.91 12.99
CA PRO A 229 32.50 -46.49 12.14
C PRO A 229 31.10 -46.78 12.70
N ASP A 230 30.93 -47.87 13.45
CA ASP A 230 29.64 -48.24 14.05
C ASP A 230 29.22 -47.26 15.15
N VAL A 231 30.17 -46.78 15.94
CA VAL A 231 29.93 -45.79 17.02
C VAL A 231 29.54 -44.43 16.44
N ILE A 232 30.16 -44.05 15.31
CA ILE A 232 29.80 -42.82 14.58
C ILE A 232 28.39 -42.98 14.00
N TRP A 233 28.04 -44.17 13.50
CA TRP A 233 26.70 -44.42 12.99
C TRP A 233 25.64 -44.26 14.07
N GLU A 234 25.73 -45.03 15.15
CA GLU A 234 24.71 -45.10 16.23
C GLU A 234 24.49 -43.76 16.94
N HIS A 235 25.56 -43.01 17.23
CA HIS A 235 25.45 -41.81 18.06
C HIS A 235 25.43 -40.49 17.29
N VAL A 236 25.91 -40.47 16.04
CA VAL A 236 26.02 -39.24 15.25
C VAL A 236 25.14 -39.31 14.01
N LEU A 237 25.27 -40.33 13.15
CA LEU A 237 24.58 -40.36 11.86
C LEU A 237 23.13 -40.81 11.93
N GLU A 238 22.83 -41.89 12.66
CA GLU A 238 21.49 -42.46 12.77
C GLU A 238 20.45 -41.47 13.34
N PRO A 239 20.76 -40.70 14.41
CA PRO A 239 19.84 -39.68 14.90
C PRO A 239 19.66 -38.50 13.94
N ILE A 240 20.65 -38.22 13.08
CA ILE A 240 20.57 -37.17 12.05
C ILE A 240 19.72 -37.63 10.86
N LEU A 241 19.87 -38.89 10.44
CA LEU A 241 19.28 -39.45 9.23
C LEU A 241 17.89 -40.08 9.43
N ALA A 242 17.39 -40.09 10.68
CA ALA A 242 16.12 -40.69 11.08
C ALA A 242 15.92 -42.13 10.56
N SER A 243 16.97 -42.96 10.66
CA SER A 243 17.03 -44.30 10.03
C SER A 243 15.92 -45.24 10.49
N GLU A 244 15.51 -45.18 11.77
CA GLU A 244 14.42 -46.01 12.32
C GLU A 244 13.05 -45.71 11.69
N ALA A 245 12.79 -44.46 11.33
CA ALA A 245 11.53 -44.04 10.70
C ALA A 245 11.45 -44.43 9.21
N ALA A 246 12.56 -44.83 8.59
CA ALA A 246 12.66 -45.02 7.14
C ALA A 246 11.78 -46.16 6.58
N PHE A 247 11.28 -47.07 7.42
CA PHE A 247 10.43 -48.18 6.97
C PHE A 247 9.00 -47.75 6.63
N ASP A 248 8.50 -46.65 7.20
CA ASP A 248 7.15 -46.13 6.96
C ASP A 248 7.10 -45.18 5.74
N TRP A 249 8.25 -44.82 5.17
CA TRP A 249 8.36 -43.92 4.03
C TRP A 249 8.45 -44.67 2.68
N PRO A 250 7.84 -44.11 1.61
CA PRO A 250 7.94 -44.67 0.27
C PRO A 250 9.40 -44.75 -0.19
N ALA A 251 9.76 -45.84 -0.86
CA ALA A 251 11.11 -46.04 -1.37
C ALA A 251 11.38 -45.14 -2.59
N LEU A 252 12.45 -44.35 -2.52
CA LEU A 252 12.93 -43.52 -3.62
C LEU A 252 13.73 -44.38 -4.60
N SER A 253 13.60 -44.11 -5.91
CA SER A 253 14.34 -44.85 -6.93
C SER A 253 15.82 -44.44 -6.97
N GLU A 254 16.72 -45.38 -7.24
CA GLU A 254 18.16 -45.09 -7.38
C GLU A 254 18.45 -44.06 -8.50
N ALA A 255 17.63 -44.06 -9.55
CA ALA A 255 17.72 -43.08 -10.62
C ALA A 255 17.41 -41.66 -10.12
N SER A 256 16.35 -41.51 -9.30
CA SER A 256 15.95 -40.22 -8.71
C SER A 256 17.02 -39.62 -7.81
N VAL A 257 17.75 -40.47 -7.07
CA VAL A 257 18.85 -40.03 -6.19
C VAL A 257 20.05 -39.56 -7.01
N ARG A 258 20.42 -40.31 -8.05
CA ARG A 258 21.55 -39.97 -8.94
C ARG A 258 21.32 -38.70 -9.74
N SER A 259 20.09 -38.49 -10.22
CA SER A 259 19.73 -37.31 -11.02
C SER A 259 19.21 -36.15 -10.17
N ALA A 260 19.30 -36.22 -8.84
CA ALA A 260 18.84 -35.13 -7.98
C ALA A 260 19.76 -33.91 -8.14
N VAL A 261 19.18 -32.71 -8.11
CA VAL A 261 19.93 -31.44 -8.10
C VAL A 261 20.42 -31.12 -6.69
N ALA A 262 19.62 -31.50 -5.70
CA ALA A 262 19.93 -31.34 -4.28
C ALA A 262 19.33 -32.48 -3.46
N ILE A 263 19.98 -32.79 -2.34
CA ILE A 263 19.54 -33.80 -1.36
C ILE A 263 19.59 -33.13 0.01
N ALA A 264 18.50 -33.20 0.76
CA ALA A 264 18.35 -32.70 2.12
C ALA A 264 17.79 -33.79 3.04
N LEU A 265 17.81 -33.54 4.35
CA LEU A 265 17.21 -34.41 5.36
C LEU A 265 15.81 -33.92 5.74
N LEU A 266 14.98 -34.84 6.26
CA LEU A 266 13.57 -34.63 6.61
C LEU A 266 13.32 -33.37 7.47
N ASP A 267 14.22 -33.04 8.39
CA ASP A 267 14.12 -31.90 9.33
C ASP A 267 15.11 -30.74 9.04
N ALA A 268 15.70 -30.69 7.84
CA ALA A 268 16.56 -29.57 7.46
C ALA A 268 15.81 -28.22 7.38
N ASP A 269 14.47 -28.22 7.52
CA ASP A 269 13.62 -27.04 7.67
C ASP A 269 13.42 -26.60 9.15
N SER A 270 14.49 -26.64 9.95
CA SER A 270 14.52 -25.89 11.21
C SER A 270 14.45 -24.38 10.91
N PRO A 271 13.69 -23.56 11.67
CA PRO A 271 13.25 -22.21 11.30
C PRO A 271 14.35 -21.13 11.17
N VAL A 272 15.62 -21.53 11.20
CA VAL A 272 16.78 -20.62 11.21
C VAL A 272 17.27 -20.27 9.80
N ASP A 273 16.87 -21.00 8.75
CA ASP A 273 17.25 -20.68 7.35
C ASP A 273 16.06 -20.34 6.42
N ARG A 274 14.87 -20.03 6.98
CA ARG A 274 13.74 -19.42 6.23
C ARG A 274 14.10 -18.09 5.57
N ASN A 275 15.19 -17.44 5.98
CA ASN A 275 15.67 -16.16 5.43
C ASN A 275 16.74 -16.29 4.34
N LYS A 276 17.18 -17.50 3.96
CA LYS A 276 18.26 -17.70 2.97
C LYS A 276 17.96 -18.66 1.82
N ALA A 277 16.82 -19.35 1.82
CA ALA A 277 16.22 -19.78 0.56
C ALA A 277 15.66 -18.53 -0.11
N THR A 278 16.32 -18.14 -1.19
CA THR A 278 16.02 -17.00 -2.04
C THR A 278 14.51 -16.85 -2.22
N LEU A 279 13.94 -15.71 -1.83
CA LEU A 279 12.56 -15.29 -2.05
C LEU A 279 12.26 -15.17 -3.55
N SER A 280 12.35 -16.26 -4.29
CA SER A 280 11.57 -16.46 -5.52
C SER A 280 10.16 -16.74 -5.03
N ARG A 281 9.29 -15.72 -5.02
CA ARG A 281 7.85 -15.94 -4.79
C ARG A 281 7.38 -17.08 -5.71
N ALA A 282 6.67 -18.07 -5.20
CA ALA A 282 6.04 -19.08 -6.04
C ALA A 282 4.85 -18.43 -6.78
N VAL A 283 4.64 -18.78 -8.05
CA VAL A 283 3.39 -18.44 -8.77
C VAL A 283 2.30 -19.46 -8.48
N LEU A 284 2.67 -20.72 -8.33
CA LEU A 284 1.77 -21.80 -7.94
C LEU A 284 2.54 -22.86 -7.15
N ARG A 285 1.95 -23.33 -6.06
CA ARG A 285 2.49 -24.44 -5.27
C ARG A 285 1.51 -25.62 -5.29
N VAL A 286 2.02 -26.82 -5.55
CA VAL A 286 1.27 -28.06 -5.46
C VAL A 286 1.72 -28.80 -4.21
N LEU A 287 0.79 -29.08 -3.31
CA LEU A 287 1.03 -29.76 -2.03
C LEU A 287 0.24 -31.07 -1.96
N VAL A 288 0.71 -32.00 -1.14
CA VAL A 288 0.02 -33.27 -0.89
C VAL A 288 -0.56 -33.33 0.53
N ASP A 289 -0.04 -32.51 1.44
CA ASP A 289 -0.42 -32.49 2.86
C ASP A 289 -1.16 -31.20 3.23
N GLU A 290 -2.31 -31.35 3.91
CA GLU A 290 -3.15 -30.26 4.36
C GLU A 290 -2.53 -29.51 5.57
N GLU A 291 -1.70 -30.17 6.38
CA GLU A 291 -1.03 -29.51 7.52
C GLU A 291 -0.04 -28.43 7.06
N GLN A 292 0.44 -28.50 5.82
CA GLN A 292 1.34 -27.51 5.25
C GLN A 292 0.62 -26.23 4.77
N LEU A 293 -0.71 -26.23 4.68
CA LEU A 293 -1.48 -25.09 4.19
C LEU A 293 -1.27 -23.83 5.07
N GLU A 294 -1.17 -24.01 6.39
CA GLU A 294 -0.95 -22.92 7.35
C GLU A 294 0.45 -22.28 7.23
N ASN A 295 1.41 -23.00 6.64
CA ASN A 295 2.78 -22.53 6.47
C ASN A 295 2.98 -21.66 5.22
N HIS A 296 2.01 -21.65 4.29
CA HIS A 296 2.12 -21.00 2.98
C HIS A 296 1.06 -19.90 2.78
N ILE A 297 0.99 -18.97 3.74
CA ILE A 297 0.07 -17.84 3.71
C ILE A 297 0.46 -16.85 2.59
N GLY A 298 -0.48 -16.51 1.73
CA GLY A 298 -0.28 -15.51 0.66
C GLY A 298 0.17 -16.09 -0.68
N GLU A 299 0.19 -17.42 -0.83
CA GLU A 299 0.52 -18.12 -2.08
C GLU A 299 -0.71 -18.80 -2.71
N ASP A 300 -0.70 -18.97 -4.02
CA ASP A 300 -1.70 -19.78 -4.75
C ASP A 300 -1.32 -21.26 -4.67
N ILE A 301 -2.27 -22.11 -4.25
CA ILE A 301 -2.01 -23.50 -3.85
C ILE A 301 -2.98 -24.47 -4.54
N VAL A 302 -2.45 -25.60 -4.99
CA VAL A 302 -3.22 -26.79 -5.40
C VAL A 302 -2.89 -27.93 -4.44
N LEU A 303 -3.88 -28.40 -3.70
CA LEU A 303 -3.79 -29.53 -2.79
C LEU A 303 -4.22 -30.82 -3.51
N LEU A 304 -3.34 -31.81 -3.52
CA LEU A 304 -3.58 -33.15 -4.05
C LEU A 304 -4.02 -34.08 -2.91
N LYS A 305 -5.30 -34.40 -2.86
CA LYS A 305 -5.87 -35.18 -1.76
C LYS A 305 -5.67 -36.68 -1.94
N LYS A 306 -4.78 -37.30 -1.15
CA LYS A 306 -4.67 -38.77 -1.10
C LYS A 306 -5.83 -39.36 -0.29
N ASP A 307 -6.60 -40.26 -0.89
CA ASP A 307 -7.58 -41.09 -0.17
C ASP A 307 -6.83 -42.03 0.80
N GLY A 308 -6.69 -41.63 2.06
CA GLY A 308 -5.99 -42.46 3.05
C GLY A 308 -5.83 -41.92 4.48
N HIS A 309 -5.83 -40.60 4.71
CA HIS A 309 -5.77 -40.04 6.07
C HIS A 309 -6.88 -39.03 6.29
N VAL A 310 -7.98 -39.49 6.90
CA VAL A 310 -9.08 -38.64 7.34
C VAL A 310 -8.74 -38.12 8.74
N PHE A 311 -8.19 -36.91 8.85
CA PHE A 311 -8.33 -36.13 10.08
C PHE A 311 -9.57 -35.23 9.95
N GLN A 312 -10.65 -35.66 10.61
CA GLN A 312 -11.90 -34.93 10.70
C GLN A 312 -11.73 -33.67 11.55
N ARG A 313 -11.46 -32.50 10.95
CA ARG A 313 -11.89 -31.20 11.54
C ARG A 313 -12.49 -30.19 10.56
N LEU A 314 -12.35 -30.35 9.24
CA LEU A 314 -13.03 -29.48 8.25
C LEU A 314 -13.92 -30.21 7.23
N THR A 315 -13.84 -31.54 7.15
CA THR A 315 -14.50 -32.35 6.10
C THR A 315 -15.77 -33.09 6.53
N ALA A 316 -16.35 -32.77 7.69
CA ALA A 316 -17.55 -33.48 8.18
C ALA A 316 -18.88 -33.04 7.50
N LEU A 317 -18.92 -31.90 6.80
CA LEU A 317 -20.16 -31.36 6.23
C LEU A 317 -20.36 -31.60 4.72
N PHE A 318 -19.36 -32.13 4.00
CA PHE A 318 -19.41 -32.18 2.54
C PHE A 318 -18.80 -33.47 1.98
N ARG A 319 -19.49 -34.61 2.18
CA ARG A 319 -19.25 -35.84 1.40
C ARG A 319 -20.12 -35.81 0.15
N GLY A 320 -19.53 -35.37 -0.96
CA GLY A 320 -20.03 -35.61 -2.31
C GLY A 320 -18.93 -36.30 -3.11
N ALA A 321 -19.27 -37.39 -3.80
CA ALA A 321 -18.35 -38.22 -4.57
C ALA A 321 -18.09 -37.62 -5.96
N ASP A 322 -17.55 -36.40 -6.01
CA ASP A 322 -17.14 -35.77 -7.29
C ASP A 322 -15.63 -35.65 -7.34
N HIS A 323 -15.03 -36.30 -8.34
CA HIS A 323 -13.60 -36.23 -8.69
C HIS A 323 -13.21 -34.87 -9.33
N GLY A 324 -13.93 -33.78 -9.02
CA GLY A 324 -13.76 -32.47 -9.62
C GLY A 324 -12.82 -31.55 -8.83
N LEU A 325 -12.24 -30.57 -9.53
CA LEU A 325 -11.50 -29.46 -8.91
C LEU A 325 -12.42 -28.70 -7.94
N ARG A 326 -11.98 -28.51 -6.70
CA ARG A 326 -12.78 -27.85 -5.65
C ARG A 326 -12.05 -26.64 -5.08
N ARG A 327 -12.75 -25.53 -4.88
CA ARG A 327 -12.17 -24.36 -4.21
C ARG A 327 -12.21 -24.52 -2.68
N LEU A 328 -11.07 -24.27 -2.04
CA LEU A 328 -10.92 -24.21 -0.59
C LEU A 328 -11.01 -22.74 -0.10
N PRO A 329 -11.42 -22.50 1.15
CA PRO A 329 -11.39 -21.16 1.74
C PRO A 329 -9.94 -20.68 1.86
N SER A 330 -9.64 -19.52 1.26
CA SER A 330 -8.31 -18.90 1.22
C SER A 330 -8.35 -17.46 1.77
N GLN A 331 -7.18 -16.88 2.07
CA GLN A 331 -7.10 -15.47 2.42
C GLN A 331 -7.39 -14.57 1.20
N GLN A 332 -7.87 -13.35 1.43
CA GLN A 332 -8.21 -12.39 0.37
C GLN A 332 -7.04 -12.24 -0.63
N GLY A 333 -7.31 -12.57 -1.90
CA GLY A 333 -6.36 -12.44 -3.00
C GLY A 333 -5.52 -13.67 -3.34
N THR A 334 -5.78 -14.84 -2.72
CA THR A 334 -5.12 -16.12 -3.06
C THR A 334 -6.14 -17.18 -3.49
N ILE A 335 -5.72 -18.13 -4.32
CA ILE A 335 -6.56 -19.22 -4.80
C ILE A 335 -6.04 -20.54 -4.24
N TRP A 336 -6.89 -21.23 -3.47
CA TRP A 336 -6.61 -22.58 -3.00
C TRP A 336 -7.58 -23.56 -3.66
N LEU A 337 -7.02 -24.56 -4.33
CA LEU A 337 -7.76 -25.60 -5.04
C LEU A 337 -7.44 -26.98 -4.45
N GLU A 338 -8.42 -27.86 -4.40
CA GLU A 338 -8.30 -29.27 -4.04
C GLU A 338 -8.62 -30.11 -5.29
N MET A 339 -7.79 -31.11 -5.58
CA MET A 339 -8.04 -32.08 -6.64
C MET A 339 -7.51 -33.47 -6.29
N ALA A 340 -7.94 -34.48 -7.05
CA ALA A 340 -7.40 -35.83 -6.92
C ALA A 340 -5.94 -35.89 -7.40
N PRO A 341 -5.07 -36.68 -6.74
CA PRO A 341 -3.69 -36.85 -7.15
C PRO A 341 -3.63 -37.56 -8.51
N PRO A 342 -2.84 -37.05 -9.48
CA PRO A 342 -2.62 -37.75 -10.73
C PRO A 342 -2.03 -39.16 -10.51
N PRO A 343 -2.42 -40.16 -11.33
CA PRO A 343 -1.98 -41.54 -11.14
C PRO A 343 -0.48 -41.76 -11.38
N ASP A 344 0.16 -40.91 -12.19
CA ASP A 344 1.56 -41.05 -12.63
C ASP A 344 2.56 -40.24 -11.78
N LEU A 345 2.20 -39.87 -10.55
CA LEU A 345 3.13 -39.17 -9.66
C LEU A 345 4.27 -40.09 -9.19
N PRO A 346 5.51 -39.58 -9.10
CA PRO A 346 6.63 -40.38 -8.66
C PRO A 346 6.50 -40.77 -7.17
N PRO A 347 7.05 -41.92 -6.76
CA PRO A 347 6.99 -42.37 -5.37
C PRO A 347 7.70 -41.37 -4.46
N GLY A 348 7.06 -41.02 -3.34
CA GLY A 348 7.58 -40.01 -2.42
C GLY A 348 7.37 -38.56 -2.87
N PHE A 349 6.53 -38.29 -3.88
CA PHE A 349 6.16 -36.90 -4.23
C PHE A 349 5.64 -36.14 -3.00
N ASP A 350 6.31 -35.03 -2.69
CA ASP A 350 6.07 -34.19 -1.51
C ASP A 350 5.44 -32.85 -1.93
N GLY A 351 5.92 -32.26 -3.04
CA GLY A 351 5.32 -31.07 -3.63
C GLY A 351 6.00 -30.59 -4.91
N LEU A 352 5.36 -29.63 -5.57
CA LEU A 352 5.88 -28.95 -6.76
C LEU A 352 5.75 -27.45 -6.60
N VAL A 353 6.76 -26.70 -7.06
CA VAL A 353 6.76 -25.23 -7.05
C VAL A 353 7.01 -24.72 -8.45
N LEU A 354 6.16 -23.80 -8.92
CA LEU A 354 6.44 -22.98 -10.10
C LEU A 354 7.05 -21.66 -9.66
N ARG A 355 8.26 -21.37 -10.16
CA ARG A 355 8.96 -20.12 -9.85
C ARG A 355 8.31 -18.94 -10.58
N LYS A 356 8.27 -17.77 -9.94
CA LYS A 356 7.64 -16.58 -10.54
C LYS A 356 8.36 -15.98 -11.73
N ASP A 357 9.67 -16.16 -11.81
CA ASP A 357 10.49 -15.46 -12.80
C ASP A 357 10.46 -16.14 -14.18
N ASP A 358 10.31 -17.47 -14.24
CA ASP A 358 10.39 -18.25 -15.48
C ASP A 358 9.38 -19.39 -15.56
N HIS A 359 8.47 -19.50 -14.58
CA HIS A 359 7.55 -20.63 -14.43
C HIS A 359 8.25 -22.00 -14.44
N SER A 360 9.54 -22.07 -14.12
CA SER A 360 10.25 -23.34 -14.08
C SER A 360 9.73 -24.20 -12.93
N PRO A 361 9.36 -25.48 -13.19
CA PRO A 361 8.90 -26.38 -12.15
C PRO A 361 10.09 -26.94 -11.36
N GLU A 362 9.95 -26.96 -10.04
CA GLU A 362 10.84 -27.62 -9.10
C GLU A 362 10.05 -28.62 -8.27
N VAL A 363 10.38 -29.91 -8.41
CA VAL A 363 9.72 -30.99 -7.69
C VAL A 363 10.54 -31.44 -6.49
N ARG A 364 9.87 -31.60 -5.35
CA ARG A 364 10.43 -32.20 -4.15
C ARG A 364 9.84 -33.59 -3.93
N MET A 365 10.72 -34.51 -3.55
CA MET A 365 10.35 -35.90 -3.24
C MET A 365 10.97 -36.30 -1.91
N THR A 366 10.16 -36.76 -0.97
CA THR A 366 10.60 -37.24 0.34
C THR A 366 10.35 -38.73 0.46
N GLY A 367 11.35 -39.49 0.85
CA GLY A 367 11.22 -40.94 0.99
C GLY A 367 12.48 -41.65 1.48
N SER A 368 12.39 -42.96 1.62
CA SER A 368 13.50 -43.79 2.08
C SER A 368 14.45 -44.14 0.93
N SER A 369 15.75 -43.99 1.17
CA SER A 369 16.80 -44.32 0.20
C SER A 369 17.93 -45.12 0.84
N ARG A 370 18.68 -45.86 0.01
CA ARG A 370 19.91 -46.55 0.40
C ARG A 370 21.04 -45.55 0.54
N VAL A 371 21.74 -45.61 1.66
CA VAL A 371 22.95 -44.85 1.93
C VAL A 371 24.05 -45.79 2.39
N PHE A 372 25.30 -45.45 2.11
CA PHE A 372 26.46 -46.29 2.42
C PHE A 372 27.37 -45.57 3.41
N TRP A 373 27.72 -46.24 4.50
CA TRP A 373 28.69 -45.76 5.48
C TRP A 373 29.71 -46.86 5.76
N ALA A 374 31.01 -46.54 5.60
CA ALA A 374 32.12 -47.46 5.80
C ALA A 374 31.96 -48.83 5.08
N GLY A 375 31.33 -48.84 3.90
CA GLY A 375 31.10 -50.05 3.10
C GLY A 375 29.87 -50.88 3.49
N GLN A 376 29.09 -50.46 4.50
CA GLN A 376 27.83 -51.09 4.87
C GLN A 376 26.63 -50.35 4.25
N GLU A 377 25.64 -51.09 3.73
CA GLU A 377 24.37 -50.56 3.27
C GLU A 377 23.46 -50.25 4.46
N ARG A 378 22.92 -49.03 4.50
CA ARG A 378 21.98 -48.51 5.50
C ARG A 378 20.82 -47.78 4.82
N ARG A 379 19.80 -47.40 5.58
CA ARG A 379 18.64 -46.64 5.08
C ARG A 379 18.50 -45.29 5.76
N ALA A 380 18.10 -44.28 5.01
CA ALA A 380 17.84 -42.93 5.51
C ALA A 380 16.64 -42.31 4.79
N VAL A 381 15.92 -41.41 5.47
CA VAL A 381 14.87 -40.60 4.84
C VAL A 381 15.51 -39.35 4.27
N LEU A 382 15.36 -39.14 2.95
CA LEU A 382 15.95 -38.03 2.22
C LEU A 382 14.85 -37.26 1.49
N THR A 383 15.03 -35.94 1.40
CA THR A 383 14.26 -35.05 0.53
C THR A 383 15.11 -34.70 -0.69
N LEU A 384 14.65 -35.04 -1.88
CA LEU A 384 15.32 -34.81 -3.16
C LEU A 384 14.65 -33.66 -3.91
N THR A 385 15.46 -32.75 -4.45
CA THR A 385 15.02 -31.83 -5.50
C THR A 385 15.32 -32.45 -6.86
N ALA A 386 14.28 -32.73 -7.64
CA ALA A 386 14.43 -33.39 -8.93
C ALA A 386 15.10 -32.48 -9.98
N GLU A 387 15.80 -33.09 -10.94
CA GLU A 387 16.32 -32.37 -12.12
C GLU A 387 15.23 -31.69 -12.95
N LYS A 388 15.64 -30.72 -13.77
CA LYS A 388 14.72 -29.93 -14.63
C LYS A 388 13.86 -30.81 -15.54
N GLY A 389 14.44 -31.86 -16.13
CA GLY A 389 13.72 -32.76 -17.05
C GLY A 389 12.64 -33.58 -16.33
N SER A 390 12.97 -34.12 -15.17
CA SER A 390 12.03 -34.86 -14.34
C SER A 390 10.94 -33.94 -13.75
N SER A 391 11.30 -32.75 -13.27
CA SER A 391 10.35 -31.75 -12.77
C SER A 391 9.36 -31.30 -13.84
N ALA A 392 9.81 -31.14 -15.09
CA ALA A 392 8.94 -30.79 -16.21
C ALA A 392 7.91 -31.89 -16.55
N ARG A 393 8.29 -33.18 -16.46
CA ARG A 393 7.36 -34.30 -16.70
C ARG A 393 6.27 -34.39 -15.63
N VAL A 394 6.65 -34.20 -14.36
CA VAL A 394 5.68 -34.16 -13.25
C VAL A 394 4.75 -32.97 -13.40
N TRP A 395 5.28 -31.79 -13.76
CA TRP A 395 4.45 -30.63 -14.07
C TRP A 395 3.46 -30.89 -15.20
N GLN A 396 3.89 -31.50 -16.31
CA GLN A 396 2.99 -31.86 -17.42
C GLN A 396 1.85 -32.81 -16.98
N THR A 397 2.14 -33.71 -16.05
CA THR A 397 1.13 -34.65 -15.50
C THR A 397 0.09 -33.88 -14.67
N VAL A 398 0.55 -33.03 -13.75
CA VAL A 398 -0.34 -32.17 -12.94
C VAL A 398 -1.13 -31.21 -13.81
N GLN A 399 -0.49 -30.61 -14.82
CA GLN A 399 -1.11 -29.71 -15.79
C GLN A 399 -2.24 -30.40 -16.58
N THR A 400 -2.02 -31.63 -17.04
CA THR A 400 -3.02 -32.39 -17.81
C THR A 400 -4.27 -32.66 -16.97
N GLU A 401 -4.07 -33.05 -15.70
CA GLU A 401 -5.16 -33.29 -14.78
C GLU A 401 -5.88 -31.98 -14.40
N LEU A 402 -5.14 -30.91 -14.12
CA LEU A 402 -5.71 -29.57 -13.87
C LEU A 402 -6.55 -29.08 -15.04
N SER A 403 -6.04 -29.21 -16.28
CA SER A 403 -6.74 -28.81 -17.50
C SER A 403 -8.04 -29.61 -17.70
N THR A 404 -8.03 -30.90 -17.37
CA THR A 404 -9.20 -31.77 -17.44
C THR A 404 -10.24 -31.44 -16.36
N ALA A 405 -9.77 -31.05 -15.17
CA ALA A 405 -10.61 -30.73 -14.03
C ALA A 405 -11.17 -29.30 -14.05
N LEU A 406 -10.53 -28.38 -14.79
CA LEU A 406 -11.00 -27.02 -15.00
C LEU A 406 -12.26 -27.00 -15.89
N SER A 407 -13.41 -26.74 -15.27
CA SER A 407 -14.69 -26.60 -15.96
C SER A 407 -15.16 -25.14 -15.98
N SER A 408 -16.11 -24.84 -16.86
CA SER A 408 -16.76 -23.52 -16.95
C SER A 408 -17.55 -23.12 -15.69
N ALA A 409 -17.75 -24.05 -14.76
CA ALA A 409 -18.44 -23.81 -13.48
C ALA A 409 -17.51 -23.23 -12.39
N GLN A 410 -16.18 -23.27 -12.60
CA GLN A 410 -15.23 -22.70 -11.65
C GLN A 410 -15.26 -21.17 -11.67
N PRO A 411 -14.91 -20.48 -10.56
CA PRO A 411 -14.76 -19.02 -10.53
C PRO A 411 -13.73 -18.48 -11.53
N ALA A 412 -13.87 -17.21 -11.91
CA ALA A 412 -13.04 -16.50 -12.90
C ALA A 412 -11.53 -16.58 -12.62
N ASP A 413 -11.14 -16.35 -11.38
CA ASP A 413 -9.75 -16.36 -10.93
C ASP A 413 -9.11 -17.76 -11.02
N ALA A 414 -9.84 -18.82 -10.62
CA ALA A 414 -9.39 -20.20 -10.74
C ALA A 414 -9.27 -20.62 -12.21
N TYR A 415 -10.19 -20.15 -13.06
CA TYR A 415 -10.15 -20.42 -14.49
C TYR A 415 -8.93 -19.79 -15.18
N ALA A 416 -8.46 -18.63 -14.70
CA ALA A 416 -7.29 -17.95 -15.24
C ALA A 416 -5.97 -18.72 -15.04
N ILE A 417 -5.92 -19.73 -14.15
CA ILE A 417 -4.74 -20.60 -13.95
C ILE A 417 -4.32 -21.29 -15.25
N ALA A 418 -5.26 -21.51 -16.18
CA ALA A 418 -4.96 -22.09 -17.50
C ALA A 418 -3.90 -21.30 -18.29
N SER A 419 -3.71 -20.00 -18.01
CA SER A 419 -2.69 -19.19 -18.67
C SER A 419 -1.24 -19.54 -18.28
N LEU A 420 -1.05 -20.43 -17.29
CA LEU A 420 0.27 -21.00 -16.97
C LEU A 420 0.76 -21.98 -18.04
N TRP A 421 -0.14 -22.51 -18.87
CA TRP A 421 0.21 -23.47 -19.92
C TRP A 421 -0.44 -23.22 -21.27
N GLU A 422 -1.45 -22.36 -21.35
CA GLU A 422 -2.02 -21.84 -22.58
C GLU A 422 -1.62 -20.38 -22.79
N ALA A 423 -1.61 -19.94 -24.05
CA ALA A 423 -1.42 -18.52 -24.33
C ALA A 423 -2.57 -17.70 -23.71
N PRO A 424 -2.32 -16.50 -23.16
CA PRO A 424 -3.37 -15.65 -22.58
C PRO A 424 -4.55 -15.40 -23.53
N GLN A 425 -4.28 -15.31 -24.84
CA GLN A 425 -5.30 -15.10 -25.88
C GLN A 425 -6.30 -16.25 -25.94
N GLU A 426 -5.84 -17.50 -25.84
CA GLU A 426 -6.73 -18.69 -25.84
C GLU A 426 -7.55 -18.75 -24.56
N THR A 427 -6.93 -18.40 -23.42
CA THR A 427 -7.62 -18.35 -22.12
C THR A 427 -8.75 -17.31 -22.15
N ILE A 428 -8.49 -16.13 -22.74
CA ILE A 428 -9.49 -15.05 -22.93
C ILE A 428 -10.64 -15.51 -23.84
N LEU A 429 -10.34 -16.22 -24.94
CA LEU A 429 -11.38 -16.75 -25.86
C LEU A 429 -12.32 -17.71 -25.15
N ARG A 430 -11.79 -18.62 -24.32
CA ARG A 430 -12.62 -19.54 -23.55
C ARG A 430 -13.41 -18.81 -22.45
N TRP A 431 -12.80 -17.86 -21.76
CA TRP A 431 -13.52 -16.99 -20.82
C TRP A 431 -14.71 -16.29 -21.49
N ARG A 432 -14.53 -15.77 -22.71
CA ARG A 432 -15.60 -15.11 -23.49
C ARG A 432 -16.81 -16.02 -23.71
N SER A 433 -16.58 -17.30 -23.97
CA SER A 433 -17.66 -18.28 -24.14
C SER A 433 -18.38 -18.61 -22.83
N ARG A 434 -17.64 -18.64 -21.71
CA ARG A 434 -18.18 -18.95 -20.38
C ARG A 434 -19.14 -17.87 -19.87
N VAL A 435 -18.83 -16.60 -20.11
CA VAL A 435 -19.60 -15.46 -19.58
C VAL A 435 -20.76 -15.02 -20.47
N GLU A 436 -21.06 -15.76 -21.55
CA GLU A 436 -22.05 -15.36 -22.55
C GLU A 436 -23.43 -15.07 -21.98
N ALA A 437 -23.89 -15.82 -20.98
CA ALA A 437 -25.23 -15.68 -20.40
C ALA A 437 -25.29 -14.76 -19.17
N LEU A 438 -24.16 -14.21 -18.70
CA LEU A 438 -24.12 -13.46 -17.44
C LEU A 438 -24.74 -12.06 -17.58
N PRO A 439 -25.44 -11.56 -16.54
CA PRO A 439 -25.87 -10.18 -16.46
C PRO A 439 -24.68 -9.23 -16.24
N ILE A 440 -24.88 -7.94 -16.49
CA ILE A 440 -23.79 -6.94 -16.52
C ILE A 440 -23.04 -6.86 -15.18
N GLY A 441 -23.75 -6.83 -14.04
CA GLY A 441 -23.12 -6.76 -12.72
C GLY A 441 -22.21 -7.96 -12.39
N GLU A 442 -22.69 -9.17 -12.68
CA GLU A 442 -21.91 -10.40 -12.50
C GLU A 442 -20.76 -10.48 -13.50
N LEU A 443 -20.99 -10.08 -14.76
CA LEU A 443 -19.96 -10.03 -15.81
C LEU A 443 -18.81 -9.09 -15.43
N LEU A 444 -19.09 -7.89 -14.89
CA LEU A 444 -18.07 -6.95 -14.45
C LEU A 444 -17.25 -7.49 -13.27
N THR A 445 -17.90 -8.20 -12.35
CA THR A 445 -17.24 -8.81 -11.19
C THR A 445 -16.34 -9.97 -11.64
N ASP A 446 -16.88 -10.91 -12.44
CA ASP A 446 -16.14 -12.04 -12.99
C ASP A 446 -14.97 -11.56 -13.88
N ALA A 447 -15.19 -10.53 -14.71
CA ALA A 447 -14.14 -9.92 -15.51
C ALA A 447 -13.00 -9.32 -14.67
N SER A 448 -13.33 -8.66 -13.55
CA SER A 448 -12.35 -8.10 -12.61
C SER A 448 -11.50 -9.17 -11.93
N ASP A 449 -12.12 -10.26 -11.51
CA ASP A 449 -11.42 -11.38 -10.88
C ASP A 449 -10.53 -12.10 -11.91
N PHE A 450 -11.05 -12.31 -13.13
CA PHE A 450 -10.34 -12.97 -14.21
C PHE A 450 -9.10 -12.19 -14.65
N ILE A 451 -9.24 -10.88 -14.93
CA ILE A 451 -8.11 -10.06 -15.41
C ILE A 451 -7.01 -9.96 -14.36
N THR A 452 -7.38 -9.84 -13.08
CA THR A 452 -6.41 -9.76 -11.97
C THR A 452 -5.61 -11.05 -11.85
N ALA A 453 -6.29 -12.20 -11.96
CA ALA A 453 -5.63 -13.50 -11.93
C ALA A 453 -4.79 -13.75 -13.20
N LEU A 454 -5.27 -13.35 -14.37
CA LEU A 454 -4.55 -13.48 -15.64
C LEU A 454 -3.23 -12.69 -15.64
N GLU A 455 -3.26 -11.44 -15.18
CA GLU A 455 -2.04 -10.62 -15.05
C GLU A 455 -1.03 -11.22 -14.06
N ARG A 456 -1.52 -11.86 -13.00
CA ARG A 456 -0.69 -12.52 -12.00
C ARG A 456 -0.01 -13.78 -12.54
N PHE A 457 -0.72 -14.57 -13.36
CA PHE A 457 -0.22 -15.84 -13.91
C PHE A 457 0.53 -15.68 -15.24
N SER A 458 0.47 -14.51 -15.89
CA SER A 458 1.13 -14.27 -17.17
C SER A 458 1.99 -12.99 -17.20
N PRO A 459 2.97 -12.84 -16.28
CA PRO A 459 3.81 -11.64 -16.19
C PRO A 459 4.69 -11.39 -17.43
N ASP A 460 5.12 -12.44 -18.12
CA ASP A 460 6.09 -12.35 -19.24
C ASP A 460 5.43 -12.26 -20.63
N ALA A 461 4.09 -12.30 -20.71
CA ALA A 461 3.36 -12.34 -21.98
C ALA A 461 3.32 -10.99 -22.74
N GLY A 462 3.91 -9.93 -22.17
CA GLY A 462 3.87 -8.57 -22.70
C GLY A 462 2.45 -7.99 -22.79
N ASP A 463 2.31 -6.82 -23.42
CA ASP A 463 1.03 -6.09 -23.45
C ASP A 463 0.10 -6.51 -24.61
N GLY A 464 0.56 -7.40 -25.48
CA GLY A 464 -0.11 -7.73 -26.75
C GLY A 464 -1.49 -8.40 -26.59
N TRP A 465 -1.75 -9.06 -25.47
CA TRP A 465 -3.03 -9.71 -25.20
C TRP A 465 -4.10 -8.73 -24.66
N ARG A 466 -3.71 -7.56 -24.12
CA ARG A 466 -4.67 -6.60 -23.55
C ARG A 466 -5.65 -6.04 -24.58
N ALA A 467 -5.21 -5.84 -25.81
CA ALA A 467 -6.10 -5.42 -26.89
C ALA A 467 -7.19 -6.46 -27.17
N GLY A 468 -6.82 -7.76 -27.14
CA GLY A 468 -7.77 -8.87 -27.27
C GLY A 468 -8.74 -8.95 -26.09
N TRP A 469 -8.26 -8.71 -24.87
CA TRP A 469 -9.09 -8.61 -23.67
C TRP A 469 -10.14 -7.50 -23.78
N TYR A 470 -9.73 -6.27 -24.12
CA TYR A 470 -10.65 -5.14 -24.25
C TYR A 470 -11.73 -5.39 -25.30
N SER A 471 -11.35 -5.95 -26.46
CA SER A 471 -12.32 -6.34 -27.48
C SER A 471 -13.28 -7.41 -26.99
N ALA A 472 -12.80 -8.46 -26.31
CA ALA A 472 -13.64 -9.54 -25.81
C ALA A 472 -14.62 -9.05 -24.73
N LEU A 473 -14.16 -8.20 -23.81
CA LEU A 473 -15.00 -7.62 -22.75
C LEU A 473 -16.02 -6.64 -23.33
N ALA A 474 -15.64 -5.77 -24.26
CA ALA A 474 -16.55 -4.84 -24.93
C ALA A 474 -17.66 -5.59 -25.68
N ASP A 475 -17.32 -6.63 -26.45
CA ASP A 475 -18.29 -7.47 -27.15
C ASP A 475 -19.31 -8.10 -26.19
N ARG A 476 -18.84 -8.63 -25.05
CA ARG A 476 -19.71 -9.26 -24.06
C ARG A 476 -20.58 -8.26 -23.32
N LEU A 477 -20.03 -7.10 -22.95
CA LEU A 477 -20.80 -6.02 -22.32
C LEU A 477 -21.87 -5.48 -23.27
N MET A 478 -21.53 -5.21 -24.53
CA MET A 478 -22.51 -4.78 -25.53
C MET A 478 -23.63 -5.81 -25.71
N SER A 479 -23.28 -7.10 -25.82
CA SER A 479 -24.27 -8.18 -25.92
C SER A 479 -25.14 -8.29 -24.66
N ALA A 480 -24.60 -7.99 -23.47
CA ALA A 480 -25.36 -7.97 -22.23
C ALA A 480 -26.29 -6.75 -22.14
N ILE A 481 -25.84 -5.59 -22.61
CA ILE A 481 -26.63 -4.36 -22.69
C ILE A 481 -27.82 -4.54 -23.64
N ASP A 482 -27.60 -5.14 -24.81
CA ASP A 482 -28.67 -5.39 -25.79
C ASP A 482 -29.77 -6.33 -25.27
N ARG A 483 -29.49 -7.09 -24.20
CA ARG A 483 -30.46 -7.97 -23.53
C ARG A 483 -31.23 -7.28 -22.40
N LEU A 484 -30.86 -6.05 -22.01
CA LEU A 484 -31.61 -5.30 -21.01
C LEU A 484 -32.98 -4.91 -21.58
N ALA A 485 -34.03 -5.53 -21.04
CA ALA A 485 -35.41 -5.23 -21.41
C ALA A 485 -35.99 -4.04 -20.62
N ASP A 486 -35.54 -3.86 -19.39
CA ASP A 486 -36.04 -2.85 -18.45
C ASP A 486 -35.03 -1.71 -18.24
N ASP A 487 -35.54 -0.57 -17.80
CA ASP A 487 -34.71 0.56 -17.36
C ASP A 487 -33.93 0.18 -16.09
N VAL A 488 -32.66 0.54 -16.07
CA VAL A 488 -31.74 0.33 -14.94
C VAL A 488 -31.77 1.56 -14.04
N ASP A 489 -31.79 1.33 -12.73
CA ASP A 489 -31.77 2.41 -11.76
C ASP A 489 -30.43 3.17 -11.76
N LEU A 490 -30.43 4.37 -11.16
CA LEU A 490 -29.23 5.21 -11.15
C LEU A 490 -28.07 4.57 -10.37
N ALA A 491 -28.34 3.88 -9.26
CA ALA A 491 -27.29 3.35 -8.40
C ALA A 491 -26.52 2.22 -9.09
N GLU A 492 -27.26 1.32 -9.73
CA GLU A 492 -26.76 0.22 -10.53
C GLU A 492 -26.05 0.73 -11.79
N MET A 493 -26.60 1.75 -12.46
CA MET A 493 -25.92 2.41 -13.59
C MET A 493 -24.57 3.03 -13.22
N LEU A 494 -24.50 3.71 -12.07
CA LEU A 494 -23.25 4.26 -11.57
C LEU A 494 -22.23 3.15 -11.24
N ALA A 495 -22.68 2.03 -10.70
CA ALA A 495 -21.83 0.86 -10.45
C ALA A 495 -21.29 0.27 -11.77
N TYR A 496 -22.13 0.18 -12.81
CA TYR A 496 -21.73 -0.30 -14.13
C TYR A 496 -20.70 0.61 -14.80
N PHE A 497 -20.87 1.93 -14.73
CA PHE A 497 -19.87 2.87 -15.24
C PHE A 497 -18.53 2.75 -14.50
N ALA A 498 -18.56 2.67 -13.17
CA ALA A 498 -17.36 2.51 -12.37
C ALA A 498 -16.62 1.19 -12.68
N GLY A 499 -17.35 0.10 -12.87
CA GLY A 499 -16.80 -1.20 -13.29
C GLY A 499 -16.17 -1.14 -14.68
N ALA A 500 -16.89 -0.59 -15.65
CA ALA A 500 -16.40 -0.45 -17.03
C ALA A 500 -15.16 0.45 -17.13
N GLU A 501 -15.11 1.55 -16.37
CA GLU A 501 -13.97 2.48 -16.35
C GLU A 501 -12.74 1.88 -15.67
N ARG A 502 -12.94 1.07 -14.62
CA ARG A 502 -11.86 0.34 -13.96
C ARG A 502 -11.22 -0.68 -14.91
N LEU A 503 -12.03 -1.40 -15.68
CA LEU A 503 -11.56 -2.46 -16.58
C LEU A 503 -11.08 -1.93 -17.94
N MET A 504 -11.62 -0.81 -18.41
CA MET A 504 -11.36 -0.25 -19.76
C MET A 504 -11.31 1.30 -19.76
N PRO A 505 -10.33 1.92 -19.09
CA PRO A 505 -10.31 3.37 -18.87
C PRO A 505 -10.28 4.19 -20.17
N ASN A 506 -9.64 3.69 -21.22
CA ASN A 506 -9.44 4.43 -22.48
C ASN A 506 -10.49 4.12 -23.56
N GLN A 507 -11.42 3.19 -23.33
CA GLN A 507 -12.36 2.69 -24.36
C GLN A 507 -13.79 2.48 -23.84
N SER A 508 -14.14 3.07 -22.68
CA SER A 508 -15.46 2.86 -22.06
C SER A 508 -16.58 3.75 -22.62
N ASP A 509 -16.27 4.78 -23.41
CA ASP A 509 -17.27 5.77 -23.88
C ASP A 509 -18.41 5.16 -24.69
N GLU A 510 -18.11 4.17 -25.54
CA GLU A 510 -19.12 3.47 -26.36
C GLU A 510 -20.08 2.68 -25.47
N ILE A 511 -19.54 1.97 -24.48
CA ILE A 511 -20.31 1.19 -23.50
C ILE A 511 -21.14 2.11 -22.61
N LYS A 512 -20.56 3.23 -22.14
CA LYS A 512 -21.26 4.25 -21.36
C LYS A 512 -22.45 4.81 -22.15
N SER A 513 -22.25 5.11 -23.44
CA SER A 513 -23.31 5.59 -24.34
C SER A 513 -24.43 4.56 -24.56
N ALA A 514 -24.07 3.29 -24.73
CA ALA A 514 -25.05 2.20 -24.88
C ALA A 514 -25.87 2.00 -23.60
N LEU A 515 -25.21 1.91 -22.44
CA LEU A 515 -25.85 1.82 -21.12
C LEU A 515 -26.82 2.98 -20.89
N LEU A 516 -26.43 4.22 -21.20
CA LEU A 516 -27.28 5.40 -20.99
C LEU A 516 -28.65 5.33 -21.68
N LYS A 517 -28.80 4.52 -22.74
CA LYS A 517 -30.10 4.33 -23.41
C LYS A 517 -31.10 3.56 -22.54
N HIS A 518 -30.62 2.79 -21.58
CA HIS A 518 -31.41 2.01 -20.63
C HIS A 518 -31.44 2.66 -19.23
N CYS A 519 -30.94 3.89 -19.08
CA CYS A 519 -30.97 4.59 -17.79
C CYS A 519 -32.40 5.05 -17.49
N HIS A 520 -32.90 4.78 -16.29
CA HIS A 520 -34.19 5.30 -15.87
C HIS A 520 -34.20 6.85 -15.88
N PRO A 521 -35.30 7.50 -16.28
CA PRO A 521 -35.35 8.96 -16.37
C PRO A 521 -35.08 9.65 -15.03
N ILE A 522 -34.10 10.54 -15.02
CA ILE A 522 -33.71 11.30 -13.84
C ILE A 522 -34.67 12.46 -13.61
N SER A 523 -35.18 12.57 -12.39
CA SER A 523 -36.21 13.55 -12.03
C SER A 523 -35.68 14.74 -11.23
N ASP A 524 -34.45 14.69 -10.72
CA ASP A 524 -33.85 15.72 -9.87
C ASP A 524 -32.43 16.11 -10.31
N THR A 525 -31.99 17.30 -9.89
CA THR A 525 -30.71 17.88 -10.31
C THR A 525 -29.50 17.19 -9.67
N GLU A 526 -29.63 16.67 -8.43
CA GLU A 526 -28.52 16.05 -7.68
C GLU A 526 -28.15 14.67 -8.28
N SER A 527 -29.16 13.90 -8.63
CA SER A 527 -29.03 12.65 -9.40
C SER A 527 -28.40 12.90 -10.76
N LEU A 528 -28.79 13.98 -11.46
CA LEU A 528 -28.19 14.33 -12.76
C LEU A 528 -26.72 14.76 -12.61
N GLU A 529 -26.38 15.49 -11.55
CA GLU A 529 -25.00 15.86 -11.25
C GLU A 529 -24.15 14.60 -10.99
N SER A 530 -24.68 13.65 -10.22
CA SER A 530 -24.01 12.38 -9.93
C SER A 530 -23.79 11.55 -11.19
N LEU A 531 -24.80 11.47 -12.06
CA LEU A 531 -24.67 10.85 -13.38
C LEU A 531 -23.60 11.54 -14.22
N ARG A 532 -23.62 12.87 -14.27
CA ARG A 532 -22.64 13.67 -15.04
C ARG A 532 -21.22 13.43 -14.57
N ARG A 533 -21.00 13.29 -13.25
CA ARG A 533 -19.68 13.02 -12.67
C ARG A 533 -19.12 11.66 -13.10
N ALA A 534 -19.98 10.64 -13.23
CA ALA A 534 -19.56 9.29 -13.64
C ALA A 534 -19.37 9.13 -15.15
N VAL A 535 -20.19 9.82 -15.95
CA VAL A 535 -20.12 9.75 -17.42
C VAL A 535 -19.01 10.64 -17.98
N GLY A 536 -18.75 11.78 -17.34
CA GLY A 536 -17.78 12.77 -17.79
C GLY A 536 -18.41 13.94 -18.57
N PRO A 537 -17.61 14.98 -18.87
CA PRO A 537 -18.10 16.24 -19.43
C PRO A 537 -18.33 16.21 -20.94
N SER A 538 -17.76 15.24 -21.66
CA SER A 538 -17.78 15.18 -23.13
C SER A 538 -18.98 14.44 -23.70
N LEU A 539 -19.43 13.37 -23.04
CA LEU A 539 -20.49 12.50 -23.59
C LEU A 539 -21.86 13.18 -23.51
N SER A 540 -22.58 13.20 -24.63
CA SER A 540 -23.94 13.74 -24.69
C SER A 540 -24.93 12.79 -24.02
N LEU A 541 -25.73 13.30 -23.10
CA LEU A 541 -26.79 12.50 -22.48
C LEU A 541 -27.97 12.34 -23.46
N PRO A 542 -28.51 11.11 -23.63
CA PRO A 542 -29.71 10.89 -24.40
C PRO A 542 -30.94 11.59 -23.78
N ASP A 543 -31.89 11.95 -24.64
CA ASP A 543 -33.13 12.63 -24.24
C ASP A 543 -34.00 11.79 -23.28
N ALA A 544 -33.88 10.46 -23.35
CA ALA A 544 -34.60 9.53 -22.49
C ALA A 544 -34.18 9.65 -21.00
N VAL A 545 -32.91 9.97 -20.75
CA VAL A 545 -32.35 10.09 -19.39
C VAL A 545 -32.89 11.32 -18.66
N ILE A 546 -33.24 12.36 -19.40
CA ILE A 546 -33.79 13.58 -18.80
C ILE A 546 -35.28 13.35 -18.53
N GLY A 547 -35.67 13.24 -17.27
CA GLY A 547 -37.07 13.06 -16.87
C GLY A 547 -37.91 14.32 -17.03
N ASP A 548 -39.23 14.12 -17.12
CA ASP A 548 -40.19 15.22 -17.29
C ASP A 548 -40.21 16.17 -16.07
N ALA A 549 -40.09 15.65 -14.85
CA ALA A 549 -40.04 16.46 -13.64
C ALA A 549 -38.85 17.45 -13.62
N LEU A 550 -37.70 17.01 -14.13
CA LEU A 550 -36.50 17.84 -14.21
C LEU A 550 -36.68 18.96 -15.26
N LEU A 551 -37.23 18.62 -16.44
CA LEU A 551 -37.57 19.61 -17.46
C LEU A 551 -38.59 20.63 -16.93
N GLN A 552 -39.63 20.17 -16.22
CA GLN A 552 -40.62 21.06 -15.62
C GLN A 552 -39.99 22.04 -14.63
N THR A 553 -39.05 21.55 -13.81
CA THR A 553 -38.30 22.38 -12.86
C THR A 553 -37.45 23.42 -13.59
N TRP A 554 -36.70 23.03 -14.62
CA TRP A 554 -35.89 23.97 -15.39
C TRP A 554 -36.73 25.00 -16.13
N VAL A 555 -37.85 24.60 -16.71
CA VAL A 555 -38.79 25.51 -17.40
C VAL A 555 -39.39 26.52 -16.40
N ALA A 556 -39.80 26.07 -15.21
CA ALA A 556 -40.31 26.97 -14.18
C ALA A 556 -39.26 27.99 -13.70
N GLN A 557 -37.99 27.58 -13.67
CA GLN A 557 -36.88 28.44 -13.24
C GLN A 557 -36.29 29.30 -14.38
N VAL A 558 -36.60 29.01 -15.65
CA VAL A 558 -35.90 29.60 -16.81
C VAL A 558 -36.06 31.11 -16.95
N LEU A 559 -37.19 31.65 -16.48
CA LEU A 559 -37.47 33.08 -16.50
C LEU A 559 -37.12 33.77 -15.17
N THR A 560 -36.66 33.02 -14.17
CA THR A 560 -36.23 33.56 -12.87
C THR A 560 -34.75 33.94 -12.89
N ASP A 561 -34.31 34.71 -11.90
CA ASP A 561 -32.88 35.08 -11.73
C ASP A 561 -32.02 33.93 -11.16
N SER A 562 -32.59 32.75 -10.95
CA SER A 562 -31.90 31.59 -10.38
C SER A 562 -30.87 31.01 -11.36
N SER A 563 -29.76 30.48 -10.82
CA SER A 563 -28.77 29.75 -11.63
C SER A 563 -29.34 28.41 -12.10
N LEU A 564 -29.40 28.19 -13.41
CA LEU A 564 -29.81 26.91 -14.01
C LEU A 564 -28.59 25.99 -14.15
N ALA A 565 -28.53 24.98 -13.30
CA ALA A 565 -27.55 23.91 -13.40
C ALA A 565 -28.11 22.82 -14.34
N LEU A 566 -27.78 22.90 -15.63
CA LEU A 566 -28.31 21.99 -16.66
C LEU A 566 -27.48 20.70 -16.78
N HIS A 567 -26.23 20.70 -16.31
CA HIS A 567 -25.31 19.55 -16.39
C HIS A 567 -25.25 18.90 -17.80
N GLY A 568 -25.10 19.73 -18.84
CA GLY A 568 -24.91 19.31 -20.23
C GLY A 568 -23.54 18.67 -20.52
N PRO A 569 -23.30 18.17 -21.75
CA PRO A 569 -24.12 18.35 -22.96
C PRO A 569 -25.35 17.42 -23.04
N HIS A 570 -26.48 17.97 -23.46
CA HIS A 570 -27.70 17.28 -23.88
C HIS A 570 -28.53 18.21 -24.81
N SER A 571 -29.51 17.68 -25.53
CA SER A 571 -30.31 18.42 -26.52
C SER A 571 -31.01 19.66 -25.96
N TYR A 572 -31.51 19.58 -24.72
CA TYR A 572 -32.24 20.68 -24.06
C TYR A 572 -31.35 21.81 -23.52
N SER A 573 -30.01 21.67 -23.46
CA SER A 573 -29.16 22.70 -22.86
C SER A 573 -29.19 24.01 -23.66
N GLN A 574 -29.16 23.92 -24.99
CA GLN A 574 -29.12 25.08 -25.86
C GLN A 574 -30.47 25.85 -25.91
N PRO A 575 -31.64 25.21 -26.08
CA PRO A 575 -32.91 25.94 -26.08
C PRO A 575 -33.20 26.66 -24.76
N LEU A 576 -32.92 26.02 -23.60
CA LEU A 576 -33.14 26.62 -22.28
C LEU A 576 -32.20 27.80 -22.00
N THR A 577 -30.95 27.72 -22.43
CA THR A 577 -30.01 28.86 -22.32
C THR A 577 -30.38 29.99 -23.28
N ALA A 578 -30.83 29.65 -24.50
CA ALA A 578 -31.29 30.62 -25.49
C ALA A 578 -32.51 31.41 -25.00
N ILE A 579 -33.55 30.74 -24.49
CA ILE A 579 -34.76 31.44 -24.00
C ILE A 579 -34.46 32.33 -22.80
N ARG A 580 -33.60 31.89 -21.86
CA ARG A 580 -33.18 32.72 -20.73
C ARG A 580 -32.44 33.98 -21.19
N SER A 581 -31.51 33.82 -22.13
CA SER A 581 -30.76 34.95 -22.68
C SER A 581 -31.66 35.92 -23.45
N ALA A 582 -32.67 35.41 -24.16
CA ALA A 582 -33.63 36.21 -24.89
C ALA A 582 -34.59 36.95 -23.94
N HIS A 583 -35.05 36.30 -22.86
CA HIS A 583 -35.84 36.93 -21.80
C HIS A 583 -35.13 38.14 -21.21
N GLN A 584 -33.87 37.95 -20.79
CA GLN A 584 -33.04 39.03 -20.25
C GLN A 584 -32.79 40.15 -21.26
N ALA A 585 -32.59 39.80 -22.54
CA ALA A 585 -32.43 40.80 -23.61
C ALA A 585 -33.70 41.63 -23.82
N VAL A 586 -34.87 41.01 -23.78
CA VAL A 586 -36.16 41.71 -23.89
C VAL A 586 -36.39 42.62 -22.69
N LEU A 587 -36.19 42.14 -21.46
CA LEU A 587 -36.33 42.97 -20.25
C LEU A 587 -35.37 44.17 -20.25
N ARG A 588 -34.14 43.99 -20.77
CA ARG A 588 -33.13 45.05 -20.85
C ARG A 588 -33.40 46.08 -21.96
N ASP A 589 -33.94 45.64 -23.09
CA ASP A 589 -34.06 46.47 -24.29
C ASP A 589 -35.47 47.03 -24.51
N VAL A 590 -36.50 46.42 -23.94
CA VAL A 590 -37.90 46.90 -23.96
C VAL A 590 -38.29 47.46 -22.59
N GLY A 591 -37.99 46.72 -21.53
CA GLY A 591 -38.39 47.03 -20.16
C GLY A 591 -39.75 46.41 -19.78
N LEU A 592 -39.84 45.89 -18.55
CA LEU A 592 -41.06 45.22 -18.05
C LEU A 592 -42.29 46.12 -18.10
N LYS A 593 -42.14 47.39 -17.70
CA LYS A 593 -43.24 48.37 -17.71
C LYS A 593 -43.79 48.60 -19.12
N SER A 594 -42.91 48.72 -20.11
CA SER A 594 -43.32 48.90 -21.52
C SER A 594 -44.10 47.69 -22.05
N LEU A 595 -43.73 46.47 -21.63
CA LEU A 595 -44.45 45.23 -21.97
C LEU A 595 -45.84 45.19 -21.33
N GLN A 596 -45.97 45.58 -20.07
CA GLN A 596 -47.24 45.63 -19.34
C GLN A 596 -48.18 46.70 -19.93
N ASP A 597 -47.67 47.92 -20.10
CA ASP A 597 -48.40 49.04 -20.70
C ASP A 597 -48.96 48.68 -22.10
N ALA A 598 -48.18 47.91 -22.88
CA ALA A 598 -48.58 47.41 -24.19
C ALA A 598 -49.72 46.40 -24.15
N SER A 599 -49.81 45.57 -23.10
CA SER A 599 -50.96 44.68 -22.93
C SER A 599 -52.25 45.44 -22.63
N ASP A 600 -52.15 46.63 -22.04
CA ASP A 600 -53.28 47.54 -21.79
C ASP A 600 -53.57 48.50 -22.97
N GLY A 601 -52.85 48.36 -24.09
CA GLY A 601 -53.04 49.15 -25.32
C GLY A 601 -52.27 50.47 -25.37
N SER A 602 -51.47 50.79 -24.34
CA SER A 602 -50.62 51.98 -24.26
C SER A 602 -49.16 51.63 -24.60
N LEU A 603 -48.33 52.59 -25.02
CA LEU A 603 -46.94 52.30 -25.41
C LEU A 603 -45.96 53.23 -24.70
N SER A 604 -45.33 52.74 -23.64
CA SER A 604 -44.28 53.47 -22.94
C SER A 604 -42.92 53.24 -23.60
N LEU A 605 -42.26 54.33 -24.00
CA LEU A 605 -41.04 54.28 -24.82
C LEU A 605 -39.76 54.67 -24.06
N GLN A 606 -39.88 55.11 -22.81
CA GLN A 606 -38.77 55.66 -22.03
C GLN A 606 -37.61 54.66 -21.89
N GLY A 607 -37.89 53.37 -21.69
CA GLY A 607 -36.89 52.31 -21.55
C GLY A 607 -36.48 51.59 -22.84
N VAL A 608 -37.14 51.89 -23.95
CA VAL A 608 -37.00 51.13 -25.21
C VAL A 608 -35.70 51.53 -25.93
N LYS A 609 -34.91 50.54 -26.31
CA LYS A 609 -33.67 50.67 -27.09
C LYS A 609 -33.88 50.34 -28.56
N THR A 610 -32.92 50.71 -29.39
CA THR A 610 -32.92 50.40 -30.83
C THR A 610 -32.85 48.90 -31.12
N SER A 611 -32.27 48.10 -30.21
CA SER A 611 -32.20 46.64 -30.33
C SER A 611 -33.50 45.91 -29.93
N ALA A 612 -34.53 46.62 -29.49
CA ALA A 612 -35.74 46.03 -28.92
C ALA A 612 -36.43 45.02 -29.86
N LEU A 613 -36.68 45.38 -31.12
CA LEU A 613 -37.28 44.47 -32.10
C LEU A 613 -36.43 43.22 -32.38
N ALA A 614 -35.10 43.37 -32.38
CA ALA A 614 -34.19 42.24 -32.57
C ALA A 614 -34.22 41.30 -31.35
N SER A 615 -34.28 41.84 -30.13
CA SER A 615 -34.42 41.07 -28.89
C SER A 615 -35.77 40.34 -28.82
N VAL A 616 -36.84 40.99 -29.26
CA VAL A 616 -38.17 40.36 -29.39
C VAL A 616 -38.19 39.23 -30.41
N LYS A 617 -37.57 39.42 -31.58
CA LYS A 617 -37.47 38.36 -32.59
C LYS A 617 -36.72 37.14 -32.05
N LYS A 618 -35.58 37.37 -31.37
CA LYS A 618 -34.81 36.30 -30.71
C LYS A 618 -35.62 35.57 -29.64
N TRP A 619 -36.44 36.28 -28.87
CA TRP A 619 -37.37 35.68 -27.92
C TRP A 619 -38.37 34.75 -28.62
N GLN A 620 -38.98 35.16 -29.72
CA GLN A 620 -39.96 34.35 -30.44
C GLN A 620 -39.35 33.08 -31.07
N GLU A 621 -38.13 33.19 -31.61
CA GLU A 621 -37.35 32.04 -32.11
C GLU A 621 -37.00 31.06 -30.97
N ALA A 622 -36.56 31.58 -29.82
CA ALA A 622 -36.23 30.77 -28.65
C ALA A 622 -37.47 30.12 -28.03
N CYS A 623 -38.58 30.86 -27.92
CA CYS A 623 -39.88 30.35 -27.46
C CYS A 623 -40.35 29.18 -28.33
N SER A 624 -40.30 29.35 -29.67
CA SER A 624 -40.63 28.28 -30.62
C SER A 624 -39.74 27.05 -30.45
N SER A 625 -38.46 27.24 -30.13
CA SER A 625 -37.53 26.13 -29.87
C SER A 625 -37.89 25.37 -28.60
N VAL A 626 -38.24 26.07 -27.52
CA VAL A 626 -38.67 25.48 -26.25
C VAL A 626 -39.97 24.72 -26.37
N LEU A 627 -40.96 25.27 -27.08
CA LEU A 627 -42.26 24.62 -27.31
C LEU A 627 -42.14 23.33 -28.14
N ASN A 628 -41.10 23.21 -28.96
CA ASN A 628 -40.85 22.03 -29.78
C ASN A 628 -39.92 20.99 -29.12
N MET A 629 -39.39 21.26 -27.92
CA MET A 629 -38.40 20.37 -27.28
C MET A 629 -38.97 19.01 -26.90
N ARG A 630 -40.09 18.97 -26.17
CA ARG A 630 -40.70 17.71 -25.71
C ARG A 630 -42.21 17.83 -25.67
N ARG A 631 -42.88 16.92 -26.38
CA ARG A 631 -44.35 16.92 -26.51
C ARG A 631 -45.10 16.64 -25.20
N SER A 632 -44.45 16.03 -24.21
CA SER A 632 -45.04 15.72 -22.90
C SER A 632 -45.16 16.92 -21.97
N LEU A 633 -44.45 18.03 -22.24
CA LEU A 633 -44.58 19.26 -21.46
C LEU A 633 -45.99 19.85 -21.65
N THR A 634 -46.82 19.76 -20.60
CA THR A 634 -48.19 20.26 -20.58
C THR A 634 -48.25 21.78 -20.47
N GLY A 635 -49.37 22.37 -20.92
CA GLY A 635 -49.58 23.82 -20.96
C GLY A 635 -49.36 24.54 -19.63
N ASP A 636 -49.70 23.92 -18.50
CA ASP A 636 -49.55 24.55 -17.18
C ASP A 636 -48.08 24.85 -16.81
N THR A 637 -47.15 23.98 -17.20
CA THR A 637 -45.70 24.18 -16.98
C THR A 637 -45.17 25.33 -17.83
N LEU A 638 -45.68 25.46 -19.05
CA LEU A 638 -45.27 26.48 -20.01
C LEU A 638 -46.01 27.81 -19.80
N LEU A 639 -46.93 27.88 -18.84
CA LEU A 639 -47.76 29.06 -18.57
C LEU A 639 -46.93 30.36 -18.40
N PRO A 640 -45.82 30.39 -17.63
CA PRO A 640 -45.01 31.61 -17.50
C PRO A 640 -44.42 32.07 -18.84
N ILE A 641 -44.01 31.12 -19.69
CA ILE A 641 -43.47 31.42 -21.02
C ILE A 641 -44.57 31.94 -21.94
N HIS A 642 -45.75 31.32 -21.94
CA HIS A 642 -46.90 31.78 -22.71
C HIS A 642 -47.38 33.16 -22.28
N GLN A 643 -47.44 33.43 -20.97
CA GLN A 643 -47.80 34.74 -20.44
C GLN A 643 -46.82 35.81 -20.88
N PHE A 644 -45.51 35.54 -20.77
CA PHE A 644 -44.50 36.49 -21.23
C PHE A 644 -44.52 36.66 -22.75
N ASP A 645 -44.71 35.59 -23.52
CA ASP A 645 -44.83 35.65 -24.97
C ASP A 645 -46.04 36.48 -25.43
N ALA A 646 -47.16 36.41 -24.72
CA ALA A 646 -48.33 37.25 -24.98
C ALA A 646 -48.03 38.75 -24.76
N LEU A 647 -47.29 39.11 -23.70
CA LEU A 647 -46.85 40.49 -23.46
C LEU A 647 -45.90 40.96 -24.56
N VAL A 648 -44.92 40.13 -24.93
CA VAL A 648 -43.96 40.43 -26.01
C VAL A 648 -44.65 40.57 -27.36
N GLY A 649 -45.62 39.70 -27.67
CA GLY A 649 -46.44 39.77 -28.87
C GLY A 649 -47.27 41.05 -28.93
N SER A 650 -47.95 41.39 -27.83
CA SER A 650 -48.75 42.63 -27.72
C SER A 650 -47.89 43.87 -27.94
N TRP A 651 -46.70 43.92 -27.31
CA TRP A 651 -45.74 45.00 -27.51
C TRP A 651 -45.24 45.08 -28.94
N ARG A 652 -44.86 43.96 -29.56
CA ARG A 652 -44.39 43.92 -30.95
C ARG A 652 -45.45 44.46 -31.91
N ASP A 653 -46.69 44.00 -31.75
CA ASP A 653 -47.78 44.37 -32.64
C ASP A 653 -48.16 45.85 -32.49
N LEU A 654 -48.07 46.42 -31.29
CA LEU A 654 -48.21 47.87 -31.08
C LEU A 654 -47.02 48.67 -31.62
N ALA A 655 -45.79 48.20 -31.39
CA ALA A 655 -44.57 48.85 -31.88
C ALA A 655 -44.56 48.91 -33.41
N VAL A 656 -44.90 47.82 -34.10
CA VAL A 656 -44.97 47.79 -35.57
C VAL A 656 -46.09 48.67 -36.12
N ARG A 657 -47.21 48.80 -35.40
CA ARG A 657 -48.35 49.65 -35.82
C ARG A 657 -48.11 51.13 -35.57
N LYS A 658 -47.52 51.50 -34.44
CA LYS A 658 -47.43 52.88 -33.96
C LYS A 658 -46.05 53.53 -34.17
N LEU A 659 -44.98 52.77 -34.37
CA LEU A 659 -43.62 53.30 -34.56
C LEU A 659 -43.15 53.15 -36.01
N ALA A 660 -42.18 53.98 -36.37
CA ALA A 660 -41.51 53.88 -37.65
C ALA A 660 -40.69 52.59 -37.74
N HIS A 661 -40.57 52.07 -38.96
CA HIS A 661 -39.65 50.96 -39.22
C HIS A 661 -38.20 51.40 -38.93
N PRO A 662 -37.39 50.54 -38.27
CA PRO A 662 -36.00 50.85 -37.98
C PRO A 662 -35.21 51.14 -39.25
N THR A 663 -34.31 52.11 -39.19
CA THR A 663 -33.35 52.36 -40.27
C THR A 663 -32.24 51.31 -40.28
N THR A 664 -31.48 51.26 -41.38
CA THR A 664 -30.35 50.34 -41.51
C THR A 664 -29.34 50.56 -40.38
N THR A 665 -28.77 49.48 -39.85
CA THR A 665 -27.78 49.52 -38.79
C THR A 665 -26.64 50.50 -39.13
N GLY A 666 -26.38 51.47 -38.23
CA GLY A 666 -25.33 52.49 -38.41
C GLY A 666 -25.81 53.81 -39.03
N GLN A 667 -27.09 53.94 -39.41
CA GLN A 667 -27.71 55.21 -39.75
C GLN A 667 -28.32 55.87 -38.51
N ARG A 668 -28.23 57.20 -38.44
CA ARG A 668 -28.80 58.01 -37.35
C ARG A 668 -29.82 58.99 -37.90
N LEU A 669 -30.91 59.19 -37.17
CA LEU A 669 -31.99 60.09 -37.53
C LEU A 669 -31.86 61.37 -36.73
N ILE A 670 -31.74 62.51 -37.42
CA ILE A 670 -31.52 63.79 -36.76
C ILE A 670 -32.80 64.62 -36.87
N VAL A 671 -33.56 64.70 -35.78
CA VAL A 671 -34.79 65.48 -35.72
C VAL A 671 -34.45 66.95 -35.50
N LEU A 672 -34.76 67.77 -36.48
CA LEU A 672 -34.45 69.19 -36.50
C LEU A 672 -35.64 70.01 -36.03
N ASP A 673 -35.39 70.91 -35.09
CA ASP A 673 -36.34 71.88 -34.58
C ASP A 673 -36.24 73.22 -35.33
N THR A 674 -37.31 74.02 -35.32
CA THR A 674 -37.38 75.39 -35.85
C THR A 674 -36.23 76.24 -35.32
N ASN A 675 -35.96 76.17 -34.01
CA ASN A 675 -34.89 76.94 -33.38
C ASN A 675 -33.49 76.53 -33.90
N ALA A 676 -33.25 75.22 -34.08
CA ALA A 676 -31.97 74.74 -34.62
C ALA A 676 -31.71 75.24 -36.05
N LEU A 677 -32.73 75.21 -36.91
CA LEU A 677 -32.64 75.69 -38.29
C LEU A 677 -32.48 77.22 -38.36
N MET A 678 -33.07 77.96 -37.43
CA MET A 678 -32.93 79.42 -37.33
C MET A 678 -31.54 79.86 -36.83
N LEU A 679 -30.97 79.12 -35.87
CA LEU A 679 -29.62 79.38 -35.35
C LEU A 679 -28.53 78.96 -36.35
N ALA A 680 -28.77 77.89 -37.10
CA ALA A 680 -27.79 77.31 -38.01
C ALA A 680 -28.44 76.89 -39.34
N PRO A 681 -28.76 77.83 -40.26
CA PRO A 681 -29.41 77.52 -41.54
C PRO A 681 -28.61 76.54 -42.43
N ASP A 682 -27.28 76.58 -42.33
CA ASP A 682 -26.36 75.69 -43.06
C ASP A 682 -26.10 74.35 -42.33
N LEU A 683 -26.91 73.99 -41.33
CA LEU A 683 -26.74 72.73 -40.60
C LEU A 683 -26.88 71.52 -41.53
N LEU A 684 -27.84 71.56 -42.45
CA LEU A 684 -28.13 70.47 -43.40
C LEU A 684 -26.96 70.17 -44.36
N THR A 685 -26.15 71.17 -44.73
CA THR A 685 -25.00 70.98 -45.62
C THR A 685 -23.78 70.42 -44.91
N THR A 686 -23.77 70.47 -43.57
CA THR A 686 -22.64 70.07 -42.72
C THR A 686 -22.88 68.75 -41.98
N MET A 687 -24.00 68.07 -42.25
CA MET A 687 -24.35 66.78 -41.63
C MET A 687 -23.45 65.63 -42.12
N ARG A 688 -23.28 64.60 -41.29
CA ARG A 688 -22.47 63.43 -41.64
C ARG A 688 -23.21 62.57 -42.66
N ARG A 689 -22.46 61.80 -43.46
CA ARG A 689 -23.02 60.95 -44.54
C ARG A 689 -24.03 59.89 -44.08
N ASN A 690 -23.93 59.42 -42.84
CA ASN A 690 -24.84 58.41 -42.28
C ASN A 690 -25.97 59.03 -41.43
N ASP A 691 -26.06 60.35 -41.38
CA ASP A 691 -27.09 61.08 -40.63
C ASP A 691 -28.19 61.51 -41.60
N ILE A 692 -29.43 61.12 -41.31
CA ILE A 692 -30.61 61.43 -42.11
C ILE A 692 -31.38 62.54 -41.39
N PRO A 693 -31.48 63.75 -41.98
CA PRO A 693 -32.28 64.82 -41.40
C PRO A 693 -33.77 64.48 -41.44
N VAL A 694 -34.43 64.63 -40.29
CA VAL A 694 -35.87 64.48 -40.12
C VAL A 694 -36.46 65.82 -39.72
N VAL A 695 -37.49 66.26 -40.44
CA VAL A 695 -38.19 67.52 -40.16
C VAL A 695 -39.66 67.23 -39.93
N ALA A 696 -40.17 67.64 -38.76
CA ALA A 696 -41.60 67.55 -38.46
C ALA A 696 -42.36 68.58 -39.31
N ARG A 697 -43.55 68.22 -39.81
CA ARG A 697 -44.41 69.18 -40.55
C ARG A 697 -44.68 70.47 -39.78
N ARG A 698 -44.77 70.36 -38.45
CA ARG A 698 -44.94 71.51 -37.55
C ARG A 698 -43.83 72.55 -37.67
N VAL A 699 -42.58 72.11 -37.88
CA VAL A 699 -41.42 73.00 -38.05
C VAL A 699 -41.54 73.81 -39.34
N LEU A 700 -42.10 73.24 -40.41
CA LEU A 700 -42.36 73.97 -41.66
C LEU A 700 -43.42 75.06 -41.46
N GLU A 701 -44.52 74.73 -40.79
CA GLU A 701 -45.59 75.70 -40.46
C GLU A 701 -45.04 76.87 -39.63
N GLU A 702 -44.17 76.58 -38.66
CA GLU A 702 -43.53 77.60 -37.82
C GLU A 702 -42.57 78.48 -38.61
N LEU A 703 -41.75 77.91 -39.50
CA LEU A 703 -40.85 78.68 -40.35
C LEU A 703 -41.61 79.55 -41.35
N ASP A 704 -42.69 79.04 -41.95
CA ASP A 704 -43.55 79.79 -42.87
C ASP A 704 -44.23 80.96 -42.15
N GLY A 705 -44.70 80.77 -40.92
CA GLY A 705 -45.26 81.85 -40.10
C GLY A 705 -44.25 82.95 -39.74
N ILE A 706 -42.95 82.62 -39.65
CA ILE A 706 -41.87 83.58 -39.31
C ILE A 706 -41.34 84.31 -40.55
N LYS A 707 -41.53 83.77 -41.77
CA LYS A 707 -41.02 84.33 -43.04
C LYS A 707 -41.50 85.77 -43.32
N ASP A 708 -42.67 86.13 -42.81
CA ASP A 708 -43.32 87.43 -42.96
C ASP A 708 -43.33 88.23 -41.63
N SER A 709 -42.46 87.87 -40.69
CA SER A 709 -42.28 88.57 -39.42
C SER A 709 -41.91 90.05 -39.63
N PRO A 710 -42.43 90.98 -38.81
CA PRO A 710 -42.05 92.41 -38.87
C PRO A 710 -40.57 92.66 -38.51
N GLU A 711 -39.92 91.68 -37.89
CA GLU A 711 -38.49 91.71 -37.57
C GLU A 711 -37.67 91.11 -38.74
N GLU A 712 -37.05 91.98 -39.55
CA GLU A 712 -36.38 91.59 -40.81
C GLU A 712 -35.24 90.58 -40.60
N GLU A 713 -34.46 90.69 -39.51
CA GLU A 713 -33.37 89.74 -39.23
C GLU A 713 -33.91 88.31 -39.00
N ARG A 714 -35.03 88.21 -38.29
CA ARG A 714 -35.72 86.95 -38.01
C ARG A 714 -36.38 86.39 -39.26
N ALA A 715 -37.04 87.24 -40.05
CA ALA A 715 -37.61 86.86 -41.35
C ALA A 715 -36.53 86.37 -42.33
N GLN A 716 -35.36 87.03 -42.36
CA GLN A 716 -34.22 86.65 -43.19
C GLN A 716 -33.67 85.27 -42.82
N LYS A 717 -33.53 84.96 -41.51
CA LYS A 717 -33.10 83.64 -41.01
C LYS A 717 -34.12 82.54 -41.35
N ALA A 718 -35.41 82.80 -41.23
CA ALA A 718 -36.46 81.86 -41.63
C ALA A 718 -36.44 81.58 -43.14
N ARG A 719 -36.31 82.62 -43.98
CA ARG A 719 -36.14 82.47 -45.44
C ARG A 719 -34.87 81.67 -45.78
N ALA A 720 -33.79 81.84 -45.03
CA ALA A 720 -32.55 81.08 -45.23
C ALA A 720 -32.70 79.60 -44.86
N ALA A 721 -33.36 79.30 -43.74
CA ALA A 721 -33.69 77.94 -43.32
C ALA A 721 -34.60 77.22 -44.34
N ILE A 722 -35.66 77.89 -44.82
CA ILE A 722 -36.56 77.36 -45.86
C ILE A 722 -35.79 77.05 -47.15
N ARG A 723 -34.94 77.96 -47.64
CA ARG A 723 -34.08 77.70 -48.80
C ARG A 723 -33.13 76.51 -48.59
N SER A 724 -32.62 76.33 -47.37
CA SER A 724 -31.74 75.21 -47.03
C SER A 724 -32.50 73.87 -47.10
N LEU A 725 -33.71 73.84 -46.57
CA LEU A 725 -34.63 72.69 -46.65
C LEU A 725 -35.02 72.36 -48.10
N GLU A 726 -35.32 73.37 -48.92
CA GLU A 726 -35.65 73.20 -50.34
C GLU A 726 -34.49 72.62 -51.14
N ARG A 727 -33.25 73.08 -50.89
CA ARG A 727 -32.05 72.54 -51.56
C ARG A 727 -31.76 71.09 -51.17
N ALA A 728 -32.00 70.74 -49.91
CA ALA A 728 -31.75 69.40 -49.37
C ALA A 728 -32.96 68.46 -49.48
N ARG A 729 -34.03 68.84 -50.20
CA ARG A 729 -35.34 68.18 -50.21
C ARG A 729 -35.30 66.66 -50.43
N GLN A 730 -34.39 66.14 -51.25
CA GLN A 730 -34.26 64.71 -51.54
C GLN A 730 -33.55 63.91 -50.43
N ALA A 731 -32.81 64.58 -49.55
CA ALA A 731 -32.09 63.96 -48.43
C ALA A 731 -32.85 64.07 -47.10
N ILE A 732 -33.93 64.86 -47.03
CA ILE A 732 -34.73 65.08 -45.82
C ILE A 732 -35.93 64.14 -45.77
N ARG A 733 -36.12 63.52 -44.62
CA ARG A 733 -37.31 62.75 -44.28
C ARG A 733 -38.32 63.67 -43.57
N TYR A 734 -39.51 63.80 -44.14
CA TYR A 734 -40.59 64.59 -43.54
C TYR A 734 -41.55 63.68 -42.78
N GLU A 735 -41.85 64.04 -41.53
CA GLU A 735 -42.74 63.25 -40.67
C GLU A 735 -43.86 64.11 -40.08
N SER A 736 -45.02 63.49 -39.86
CA SER A 736 -46.17 64.14 -39.20
C SER A 736 -46.12 63.87 -37.70
N GLU A 737 -46.69 64.78 -36.91
CA GLU A 737 -46.82 64.60 -35.46
C GLU A 737 -47.70 63.39 -35.11
N VAL A 738 -47.32 62.64 -34.07
CA VAL A 738 -48.00 61.42 -33.61
C VAL A 738 -48.33 61.58 -32.14
N LEU A 739 -49.40 62.32 -31.85
CA LEU A 739 -49.76 62.74 -30.48
C LEU A 739 -50.04 61.56 -29.55
N ASP A 740 -50.49 60.43 -30.07
CA ASP A 740 -50.77 59.20 -29.32
C ASP A 740 -49.54 58.56 -28.65
N LEU A 741 -48.34 59.01 -29.01
CA LEU A 741 -47.08 58.56 -28.42
C LEU A 741 -46.56 59.47 -27.29
N LEU A 742 -47.20 60.62 -27.08
CA LEU A 742 -46.82 61.51 -25.99
C LEU A 742 -47.25 60.93 -24.64
N PRO A 743 -46.46 61.14 -23.57
CA PRO A 743 -46.90 60.79 -22.24
C PRO A 743 -48.19 61.56 -21.87
N PRO A 744 -49.11 60.96 -21.09
CA PRO A 744 -50.40 61.58 -20.78
C PRO A 744 -50.28 62.91 -20.03
N ASP A 745 -49.17 63.13 -19.33
CA ASP A 745 -48.89 64.36 -18.57
C ASP A 745 -48.44 65.54 -19.46
N TRP A 746 -48.28 65.33 -20.78
CA TRP A 746 -47.71 66.31 -21.69
C TRP A 746 -48.76 66.90 -22.64
N GLU A 747 -49.00 68.20 -22.51
CA GLU A 747 -49.88 68.93 -23.42
C GLU A 747 -49.28 69.03 -24.84
N PRO A 748 -50.09 69.10 -25.92
CA PRO A 748 -49.62 69.10 -27.31
C PRO A 748 -49.07 70.48 -27.76
N THR A 749 -48.06 70.99 -27.05
CA THR A 749 -47.30 72.20 -27.41
C THR A 749 -46.43 71.95 -28.65
N SER A 750 -45.91 73.00 -29.30
CA SER A 750 -45.00 72.91 -30.45
C SER A 750 -43.83 71.94 -30.22
N ASP A 751 -43.10 72.12 -29.11
CA ASP A 751 -41.98 71.25 -28.72
C ASP A 751 -42.41 69.78 -28.56
N ASN A 752 -43.56 69.56 -27.93
CA ASN A 752 -44.07 68.23 -27.63
C ASN A 752 -44.56 67.54 -28.93
N ARG A 753 -45.11 68.30 -29.88
CA ARG A 753 -45.42 67.79 -31.23
C ARG A 753 -44.15 67.34 -31.97
N ILE A 754 -43.05 68.08 -31.86
CA ILE A 754 -41.76 67.67 -32.43
C ILE A 754 -41.19 66.46 -31.67
N LEU A 755 -41.33 66.42 -30.34
CA LEU A 755 -40.95 65.26 -29.53
C LEU A 755 -41.68 63.99 -29.97
N SER A 756 -42.96 64.11 -30.32
CA SER A 756 -43.76 62.98 -30.80
C SER A 756 -43.19 62.34 -32.07
N VAL A 757 -42.58 63.12 -32.96
CA VAL A 757 -41.86 62.63 -34.14
C VAL A 757 -40.58 61.89 -33.73
N ALA A 758 -39.85 62.40 -32.74
CA ALA A 758 -38.67 61.73 -32.23
C ALA A 758 -39.01 60.39 -31.52
N LEU A 759 -40.14 60.34 -30.80
CA LEU A 759 -40.68 59.13 -30.19
C LEU A 759 -41.18 58.12 -31.24
N TYR A 760 -41.84 58.60 -32.30
CA TYR A 760 -42.23 57.75 -33.44
C TYR A 760 -41.04 57.01 -34.06
N LEU A 761 -39.87 57.63 -34.05
CA LEU A 761 -38.63 57.08 -34.62
C LEU A 761 -37.77 56.30 -33.61
N ARG A 762 -38.28 56.03 -32.39
CA ARG A 762 -37.51 55.50 -31.24
C ARG A 762 -36.74 54.21 -31.49
N LEU A 763 -37.18 53.38 -32.45
CA LEU A 763 -36.52 52.14 -32.80
C LEU A 763 -35.22 52.34 -33.62
N SER A 764 -34.94 53.56 -34.05
CA SER A 764 -33.71 53.98 -34.72
C SER A 764 -32.85 54.85 -33.78
N ASP A 765 -31.58 55.06 -34.13
CA ASP A 765 -30.72 55.97 -33.36
C ASP A 765 -31.13 57.42 -33.64
N VAL A 766 -31.95 58.00 -32.75
CA VAL A 766 -32.53 59.35 -32.91
C VAL A 766 -31.79 60.38 -32.07
N ILE A 767 -31.44 61.50 -32.70
CA ILE A 767 -30.86 62.68 -32.04
C ILE A 767 -31.74 63.89 -32.34
N VAL A 768 -32.20 64.57 -31.30
CA VAL A 768 -32.89 65.86 -31.42
C VAL A 768 -31.85 66.98 -31.38
N VAL A 769 -31.88 67.86 -32.39
CA VAL A 769 -31.01 69.05 -32.42
C VAL A 769 -31.89 70.28 -32.20
N THR A 770 -31.67 70.98 -31.08
CA THR A 770 -32.42 72.18 -30.71
C THR A 770 -31.59 73.15 -29.88
N GLY A 771 -31.77 74.44 -30.15
CA GLY A 771 -31.22 75.54 -29.34
C GLY A 771 -31.92 75.70 -27.99
N ASP A 772 -33.14 75.19 -27.82
CA ASP A 772 -33.94 75.40 -26.62
C ASP A 772 -33.52 74.44 -25.47
N ARG A 773 -33.19 75.02 -24.31
CA ARG A 773 -32.81 74.26 -23.12
C ARG A 773 -33.97 73.44 -22.55
N ASN A 774 -35.19 73.98 -22.54
CA ASN A 774 -36.37 73.30 -22.05
C ASN A 774 -36.69 72.10 -22.95
N PHE A 775 -36.65 72.29 -24.27
CA PHE A 775 -36.90 71.19 -25.21
C PHE A 775 -35.81 70.10 -25.13
N ARG A 776 -34.52 70.46 -24.95
CA ARG A 776 -33.47 69.46 -24.68
C ARG A 776 -33.72 68.66 -23.41
N ASN A 777 -34.13 69.32 -22.31
CA ASN A 777 -34.43 68.63 -21.06
C ASN A 777 -35.62 67.69 -21.22
N LYS A 778 -36.64 68.13 -21.95
CA LYS A 778 -37.82 67.34 -22.31
C LYS A 778 -37.45 66.07 -23.10
N ALA A 779 -36.66 66.21 -24.16
CA ALA A 779 -36.19 65.06 -24.95
C ALA A 779 -35.33 64.09 -24.11
N ARG A 780 -34.46 64.62 -23.23
CA ARG A 780 -33.63 63.80 -22.33
C ARG A 780 -34.46 63.05 -21.28
N ALA A 781 -35.57 63.61 -20.81
CA ALA A 781 -36.48 62.94 -19.87
C ALA A 781 -37.12 61.68 -20.49
N GLU A 782 -37.36 61.70 -21.79
CA GLU A 782 -37.82 60.56 -22.60
C GLU A 782 -36.66 59.69 -23.14
N ASN A 783 -35.46 59.84 -22.58
CA ASN A 783 -34.24 59.14 -22.98
C ASN A 783 -33.87 59.31 -24.47
N ILE A 784 -34.25 60.42 -25.11
CA ILE A 784 -33.81 60.78 -26.45
C ILE A 784 -32.58 61.69 -26.35
N THR A 785 -31.56 61.37 -27.13
CA THR A 785 -30.34 62.18 -27.19
C THR A 785 -30.67 63.57 -27.74
N ALA A 786 -30.31 64.62 -27.00
CA ALA A 786 -30.55 65.99 -27.42
C ALA A 786 -29.27 66.84 -27.34
N MET A 787 -28.95 67.54 -28.44
CA MET A 787 -27.71 68.29 -28.64
C MET A 787 -27.98 69.70 -29.15
N LEU A 788 -27.03 70.62 -28.91
CA LEU A 788 -27.01 71.93 -29.58
C LEU A 788 -26.57 71.79 -31.05
N PRO A 789 -26.99 72.71 -31.95
CA PRO A 789 -26.47 72.74 -33.32
C PRO A 789 -24.93 72.83 -33.41
N GLU A 790 -24.31 73.56 -32.49
CA GLU A 790 -22.84 73.70 -32.39
C GLU A 790 -22.16 72.43 -31.91
N GLU A 791 -22.72 71.78 -30.89
CA GLU A 791 -22.25 70.49 -30.35
C GLU A 791 -22.30 69.41 -31.44
N TYR A 792 -23.37 69.39 -32.24
CA TYR A 792 -23.52 68.45 -33.35
C TYR A 792 -22.45 68.64 -34.44
N ARG A 793 -22.05 69.88 -34.73
CA ARG A 793 -20.98 70.21 -35.68
C ARG A 793 -19.56 69.92 -35.13
N GLY A 794 -19.43 69.56 -33.86
CA GLY A 794 -18.14 69.27 -33.21
C GLY A 794 -17.50 70.47 -32.50
N GLY A 795 -18.25 71.56 -32.24
CA GLY A 795 -17.78 72.69 -31.44
C GLY A 795 -17.92 72.39 -29.94
N SER A 796 -16.81 72.39 -29.19
CA SER A 796 -16.83 72.29 -27.73
C SER A 796 -17.54 73.49 -27.09
N PRO A 797 -18.58 73.29 -26.26
CA PRO A 797 -19.42 74.37 -25.73
C PRO A 797 -18.80 75.14 -24.56
N ASN A 798 -17.47 75.24 -24.44
CA ASN A 798 -16.84 75.80 -23.23
C ASN A 798 -15.45 76.46 -23.44
N GLN A 799 -15.32 77.39 -24.38
CA GLN A 799 -14.18 78.33 -24.43
C GLN A 799 -14.63 79.79 -24.49
N THR A 800 -15.52 80.21 -23.59
CA THR A 800 -15.72 81.63 -23.28
C THR A 800 -16.03 81.78 -21.80
N GLY A 801 -15.03 81.57 -20.95
CA GLY A 801 -15.12 82.00 -19.55
C GLY A 801 -14.32 81.17 -18.56
N ARG A 802 -13.00 81.37 -18.49
CA ARG A 802 -12.32 81.43 -17.19
C ARG A 802 -10.94 82.08 -17.33
N ARG A 803 -10.88 83.28 -16.74
CA ARG A 803 -9.68 84.03 -16.39
C ARG A 803 -8.77 83.21 -15.49
N ASP A 804 -7.49 83.52 -15.62
CA ASP A 804 -6.39 83.35 -14.68
C ASP A 804 -6.75 82.83 -13.27
N ALA A 805 -6.21 81.65 -12.95
CA ALA A 805 -5.70 81.36 -11.62
C ALA A 805 -4.65 80.25 -11.76
N GLY A 806 -3.39 80.59 -11.51
CA GLY A 806 -2.29 79.66 -11.48
C GLY A 806 -2.40 78.65 -10.33
N GLY A 807 -1.71 77.53 -10.47
CA GLY A 807 -1.63 76.52 -9.42
C GLY A 807 -0.71 75.37 -9.78
N LYS A 808 0.49 75.40 -9.22
CA LYS A 808 1.56 74.40 -9.30
C LYS A 808 1.16 73.03 -8.69
N ARG A 809 1.82 71.98 -9.21
CA ARG A 809 2.36 70.78 -8.52
C ARG A 809 1.59 70.25 -7.30
N LYS A 810 1.08 69.02 -7.42
CA LYS A 810 1.74 67.82 -6.89
C LYS A 810 1.29 66.60 -7.67
#